data_AF-A0ABD3NI11-F1
#
_entry.id   AF-A0ABD3NI11-F1
#
_cell.length_a   1.000
_cell.length_b   1.000
_cell.length_c   1.000
_cell.angle_alpha   90.00
_cell.angle_beta   90.00
_cell.angle_gamma   90.00
#
_symmetry.space_group_name_H-M   'P 1'
#
loop_
_entity.id
_entity.type
_entity.pdbx_description
1 polymer ?
#
loop_
_entity_poly.entity_id
_entity_poly.type
_entity_poly.pdbx_seq_one_letter_code
_entity_poly.pdbx_strand_id
1 'polypeptide(L)'
;MLLQANSSRTPYPRIVTLGSQSAFLQNEIVQRILRLTDTSSPNVLYLSSDSDIADCDEFTSIFIKNRCKVKCHHCNLNLHAYKEELESLLSETDVVICNQQDDQEHYQLLGHSLFNGGNNFVLCGVSTVMNAILNVIHPTTTNWRYCRQDTAIASSSQAIQLLQNNHTLKRVIGIDPLAAHIIIGDDSMAISGTKSDLVHIFFKDKTDHTTTIKSDPLPTSWKEPIPTDEFIEFHEPATNPHLDTLESLIDTDFVIANDAIPDVSHRRVNSASLHQKTLSEVSIEDVFPKIVAAGKPSALQLGPIFDKILELSGKELPNLLWIGTASFDRTDRFSSNTFKFREMGCDVRRLDVSDEDTVPTMKEMRELVVKWADVIMCAGGNTLHALLRWKEVGLDLLIKEASLNGAVLCGGSAGAGCWFSSLHTDSLRPDNTKNKEQVLADMDDEDLANWDYTKISALGFIDAMCVPHFDVTGTNGNARSDDAEKMLEENPTTAAIGVDENAAFVVVGDEALAISGDGKATCHVVVPVETTGEVISAPLPTTWQEPVPLDEVLEFPLPANAIPHLEALSEHVNTDFVVADGSNHSALGAGGSEIFPKIVAAGKPSALQLGPIFVKILELSGKESPNLLWIGTASFDRTDRFNSSTLRFREIGCDVRRLDVSDEEDVPTSQHMRELVVEWADVIMCAGGNTLHALIRWKDCGLDLLLKEACEKGTVLCGGSAGAGCWFSSLHTDSLRPDNTKNKEAVLDDLNDEELKDWDFARISGLGFINGMCVPHFDATGTNGRARSEDAERFLKEDPSTPAIGIDELAALVVVGNEVSAVSGDGKATCHIFLLRSVTDEVVATPLPTTIEEIKTFHSRHSCL
;
A
#
# COMPACT_ATOMS: atom_id res chain seq x y z
N MET A 1 -22.55 -10.60 -6.30
CA MET A 1 -23.35 -9.35 -6.31
C MET A 1 -23.58 -8.78 -7.71
N LEU A 2 -23.03 -9.36 -8.79
CA LEU A 2 -23.35 -8.99 -10.18
C LEU A 2 -24.77 -9.40 -10.64
N LEU A 3 -25.44 -10.34 -9.95
CA LEU A 3 -26.83 -10.72 -10.26
C LEU A 3 -27.89 -9.69 -9.80
N GLN A 4 -27.55 -8.75 -8.92
CA GLN A 4 -28.52 -7.82 -8.32
C GLN A 4 -28.46 -6.38 -8.88
N ALA A 5 -27.48 -6.04 -9.73
CA ALA A 5 -27.22 -4.64 -10.12
C ALA A 5 -27.79 -4.19 -11.48
N ASN A 6 -28.60 -4.99 -12.18
CA ASN A 6 -29.20 -4.58 -13.46
C ASN A 6 -30.70 -4.94 -13.54
N SER A 7 -31.54 -4.18 -12.83
CA SER A 7 -33.01 -4.32 -12.83
C SER A 7 -33.70 -3.80 -14.10
N SER A 8 -32.97 -3.59 -15.21
CA SER A 8 -33.54 -3.06 -16.46
C SER A 8 -33.17 -3.82 -17.74
N ARG A 9 -32.47 -4.96 -17.66
CA ARG A 9 -32.19 -5.82 -18.82
C ARG A 9 -33.03 -7.10 -18.77
N THR A 10 -33.54 -7.50 -19.94
CA THR A 10 -34.19 -8.80 -20.17
C THR A 10 -33.37 -9.95 -19.57
N PRO A 11 -34.01 -10.98 -18.96
CA PRO A 11 -33.28 -12.10 -18.37
C PRO A 11 -32.44 -12.80 -19.44
N TYR A 12 -31.13 -12.91 -19.18
CA TYR A 12 -30.21 -13.64 -20.04
C TYR A 12 -30.38 -15.15 -19.81
N PRO A 13 -30.50 -15.97 -20.86
CA PRO A 13 -30.49 -17.43 -20.72
C PRO A 13 -29.28 -17.92 -19.92
N ARG A 14 -29.53 -18.87 -19.00
CA ARG A 14 -28.52 -19.52 -18.14
C ARG A 14 -28.49 -21.00 -18.49
N ILE A 15 -27.40 -21.47 -19.10
CA ILE A 15 -27.27 -22.86 -19.59
C ILE A 15 -26.08 -23.51 -18.91
N VAL A 16 -26.25 -24.73 -18.43
CA VAL A 16 -25.21 -25.55 -17.80
C VAL A 16 -25.11 -26.87 -18.54
N THR A 17 -24.01 -27.04 -19.24
CA THR A 17 -23.73 -28.26 -20.02
C THR A 17 -22.78 -29.16 -19.25
N LEU A 18 -23.17 -30.41 -19.06
CA LEU A 18 -22.42 -31.39 -18.28
C LEU A 18 -21.72 -32.40 -19.19
N GLY A 19 -20.54 -32.86 -18.78
CA GLY A 19 -19.83 -33.92 -19.50
C GLY A 19 -20.53 -35.27 -19.38
N SER A 20 -21.12 -35.56 -18.22
CA SER A 20 -21.99 -36.72 -17.98
C SER A 20 -23.05 -36.42 -16.92
N GLN A 21 -24.02 -37.32 -16.74
CA GLN A 21 -25.02 -37.19 -15.67
C GLN A 21 -24.37 -37.22 -14.27
N SER A 22 -23.28 -37.97 -14.09
CA SER A 22 -22.55 -38.07 -12.81
C SER A 22 -21.94 -36.74 -12.35
N ALA A 23 -21.80 -35.75 -13.24
CA ALA A 23 -21.40 -34.39 -12.87
C ALA A 23 -22.39 -33.74 -11.89
N PHE A 24 -23.68 -34.11 -11.90
CA PHE A 24 -24.65 -33.65 -10.92
C PHE A 24 -24.35 -34.11 -9.49
N LEU A 25 -23.58 -35.18 -9.31
CA LEU A 25 -23.20 -35.67 -7.98
C LEU A 25 -22.07 -34.84 -7.34
N GLN A 26 -21.44 -33.95 -8.12
CA GLN A 26 -20.36 -33.09 -7.65
C GLN A 26 -20.95 -31.85 -6.96
N ASN A 27 -20.69 -31.71 -5.66
CA ASN A 27 -21.25 -30.64 -4.87
C ASN A 27 -20.83 -29.24 -5.38
N GLU A 28 -19.60 -29.09 -5.88
CA GLU A 28 -19.12 -27.80 -6.42
C GLU A 28 -19.96 -27.32 -7.61
N ILE A 29 -20.32 -28.24 -8.51
CA ILE A 29 -21.16 -27.96 -9.68
C ILE A 29 -22.57 -27.56 -9.22
N VAL A 30 -23.17 -28.31 -8.29
CA VAL A 30 -24.51 -28.01 -7.77
C VAL A 30 -24.56 -26.67 -7.04
N GLN A 31 -23.58 -26.38 -6.17
CA GLN A 31 -23.49 -25.08 -5.51
C GLN A 31 -23.42 -23.94 -6.51
N ARG A 32 -22.68 -24.12 -7.62
CA ARG A 32 -22.61 -23.09 -8.66
C ARG A 32 -23.94 -22.92 -9.38
N ILE A 33 -24.61 -24.01 -9.77
CA ILE A 33 -25.95 -23.97 -10.38
C ILE A 33 -26.92 -23.17 -9.51
N LEU A 34 -26.93 -23.42 -8.20
CA LEU A 34 -27.81 -22.72 -7.27
C LEU A 34 -27.50 -21.22 -7.16
N ARG A 35 -26.21 -20.83 -7.20
CA ARG A 35 -25.81 -19.41 -7.24
C ARG A 35 -26.23 -18.68 -8.50
N LEU A 36 -26.56 -19.40 -9.58
CA LEU A 36 -27.12 -18.81 -10.79
C LEU A 36 -28.61 -18.49 -10.67
N THR A 37 -29.27 -18.92 -9.60
CA THR A 37 -30.69 -18.62 -9.35
C THR A 37 -30.83 -17.37 -8.49
N ASP A 38 -31.94 -16.66 -8.64
CA ASP A 38 -32.24 -15.45 -7.86
C ASP A 38 -32.97 -15.78 -6.53
N THR A 39 -33.14 -17.07 -6.21
CA THR A 39 -33.91 -17.57 -5.08
C THR A 39 -33.05 -18.36 -4.10
N SER A 40 -33.35 -18.24 -2.81
CA SER A 40 -32.60 -18.94 -1.75
C SER A 40 -33.00 -20.40 -1.56
N SER A 41 -34.12 -20.83 -2.14
CA SER A 41 -34.61 -22.22 -2.15
C SER A 41 -35.25 -22.50 -3.52
N PRO A 42 -34.42 -22.81 -4.53
CA PRO A 42 -34.89 -22.94 -5.91
C PRO A 42 -35.84 -24.11 -6.12
N ASN A 43 -36.83 -23.92 -7.00
CA ASN A 43 -37.65 -24.98 -7.55
C ASN A 43 -36.93 -25.65 -8.73
N VAL A 44 -36.70 -26.95 -8.62
CA VAL A 44 -35.99 -27.78 -9.61
C VAL A 44 -36.99 -28.68 -10.31
N LEU A 45 -37.07 -28.59 -11.63
CA LEU A 45 -37.86 -29.47 -12.50
C LEU A 45 -36.92 -30.46 -13.18
N TYR A 46 -37.11 -31.76 -12.94
CA TYR A 46 -36.38 -32.82 -13.62
C TYR A 46 -37.24 -33.41 -14.72
N LEU A 47 -36.79 -33.31 -15.97
CA LEU A 47 -37.46 -33.82 -17.16
C LEU A 47 -36.79 -35.11 -17.64
N SER A 48 -37.56 -36.20 -17.73
CA SER A 48 -37.08 -37.51 -18.17
C SER A 48 -37.99 -38.11 -19.25
N SER A 49 -37.37 -38.84 -20.18
CA SER A 49 -38.04 -39.66 -21.22
C SER A 49 -38.44 -41.04 -20.72
N ASP A 50 -37.80 -41.56 -19.67
CA ASP A 50 -38.03 -42.90 -19.11
C ASP A 50 -38.74 -42.85 -17.76
N SER A 51 -39.61 -43.83 -17.50
CA SER A 51 -40.33 -44.01 -16.23
C SER A 51 -39.47 -44.52 -15.06
N ASP A 52 -38.14 -44.49 -15.19
CA ASP A 52 -37.22 -45.06 -14.19
C ASP A 52 -37.02 -44.07 -13.03
N ILE A 53 -37.77 -44.30 -11.94
CA ILE A 53 -37.76 -43.47 -10.72
C ILE A 53 -36.35 -43.47 -10.06
N ALA A 54 -35.54 -44.49 -10.32
CA ALA A 54 -34.21 -44.64 -9.74
C ALA A 54 -33.24 -43.49 -10.11
N ASP A 55 -33.25 -43.05 -11.36
CA ASP A 55 -32.36 -41.98 -11.84
C ASP A 55 -32.78 -40.60 -11.30
N CYS A 56 -34.10 -40.35 -11.21
CA CYS A 56 -34.63 -39.12 -10.60
C CYS A 56 -34.19 -39.05 -9.12
N ASP A 57 -34.33 -40.13 -8.35
CA ASP A 57 -33.93 -40.12 -6.93
C ASP A 57 -32.42 -39.90 -6.75
N GLU A 58 -31.57 -40.54 -7.58
CA GLU A 58 -30.12 -40.38 -7.52
C GLU A 58 -29.68 -38.94 -7.78
N PHE A 59 -30.05 -38.38 -8.94
CA PHE A 59 -29.57 -37.06 -9.36
C PHE A 59 -30.24 -35.89 -8.65
N THR A 60 -31.45 -36.07 -8.12
CA THR A 60 -32.15 -35.00 -7.39
C THR A 60 -31.85 -34.98 -5.89
N SER A 61 -31.30 -36.08 -5.33
CA SER A 61 -30.96 -36.18 -3.91
C SER A 61 -30.03 -35.05 -3.43
N ILE A 62 -29.08 -34.61 -4.26
CA ILE A 62 -28.15 -33.53 -3.94
C ILE A 62 -28.82 -32.16 -3.92
N PHE A 63 -29.82 -31.92 -4.78
CA PHE A 63 -30.62 -30.70 -4.75
C PHE A 63 -31.51 -30.66 -3.51
N ILE A 64 -32.09 -31.80 -3.11
CA ILE A 64 -32.86 -31.93 -1.87
C ILE A 64 -31.96 -31.65 -0.64
N LYS A 65 -30.73 -32.20 -0.60
CA LYS A 65 -29.74 -31.89 0.46
C LYS A 65 -29.43 -30.40 0.55
N ASN A 66 -29.45 -29.70 -0.58
CA ASN A 66 -29.29 -28.25 -0.69
C ASN A 66 -30.60 -27.46 -0.52
N ARG A 67 -31.63 -28.06 0.09
CA ARG A 67 -32.92 -27.42 0.42
C ARG A 67 -33.69 -26.89 -0.80
N CYS A 68 -33.51 -27.51 -1.97
CA CYS A 68 -34.30 -27.21 -3.16
C CYS A 68 -35.59 -28.04 -3.15
N LYS A 69 -36.64 -27.53 -3.79
CA LYS A 69 -37.88 -28.30 -4.03
C LYS A 69 -37.78 -28.95 -5.39
N VAL A 70 -37.85 -30.27 -5.44
CA VAL A 70 -37.70 -31.03 -6.68
C VAL A 70 -39.06 -31.55 -7.15
N LYS A 71 -39.36 -31.38 -8.44
CA LYS A 71 -40.49 -32.00 -9.14
C LYS A 71 -39.96 -32.79 -10.32
N CYS A 72 -40.19 -34.10 -10.35
CA CYS A 72 -39.88 -34.94 -11.51
C CYS A 72 -41.12 -35.04 -12.42
N HIS A 73 -40.93 -34.81 -13.71
CA HIS A 73 -41.97 -34.89 -14.72
C HIS A 73 -41.54 -35.82 -15.86
N HIS A 74 -42.46 -36.71 -16.25
CA HIS A 74 -42.24 -37.76 -17.24
C HIS A 74 -43.02 -37.44 -18.51
N CYS A 75 -42.32 -37.36 -19.63
CA CYS A 75 -42.90 -36.93 -20.90
C CYS A 75 -43.49 -38.14 -21.64
N ASN A 76 -44.78 -38.44 -21.43
CA ASN A 76 -45.48 -39.56 -22.10
C ASN A 76 -46.73 -39.11 -22.89
N LEU A 77 -46.84 -37.81 -23.18
CA LEU A 77 -48.06 -37.17 -23.69
C LEU A 77 -47.99 -36.82 -25.19
N ASN A 78 -49.15 -36.66 -25.82
CA ASN A 78 -49.28 -36.06 -27.15
C ASN A 78 -48.75 -34.62 -27.11
N LEU A 79 -47.94 -34.24 -28.12
CA LEU A 79 -47.21 -32.97 -28.23
C LEU A 79 -48.02 -31.70 -27.91
N HIS A 80 -49.30 -31.65 -28.26
CA HIS A 80 -50.13 -30.47 -27.97
C HIS A 80 -50.49 -30.36 -26.48
N ALA A 81 -50.79 -31.48 -25.80
CA ALA A 81 -51.06 -31.50 -24.37
C ALA A 81 -49.79 -31.24 -23.56
N TYR A 82 -48.65 -31.75 -24.07
CA TYR A 82 -47.34 -31.54 -23.49
C TYR A 82 -46.92 -30.06 -23.47
N LYS A 83 -47.25 -29.30 -24.52
CA LYS A 83 -46.90 -27.88 -24.61
C LYS A 83 -47.51 -27.02 -23.48
N GLU A 84 -48.82 -27.12 -23.27
CA GLU A 84 -49.52 -26.32 -22.25
C GLU A 84 -49.08 -26.71 -20.84
N GLU A 85 -48.83 -28.00 -20.60
CA GLU A 85 -48.33 -28.49 -19.32
C GLU A 85 -46.90 -28.04 -19.05
N LEU A 86 -46.00 -28.12 -20.05
CA LEU A 86 -44.62 -27.69 -19.90
C LEU A 86 -44.52 -26.18 -19.63
N GLU A 87 -45.27 -25.34 -20.37
CA GLU A 87 -45.31 -23.90 -20.12
C GLU A 87 -45.76 -23.57 -18.68
N SER A 88 -46.75 -24.31 -18.16
CA SER A 88 -47.17 -24.18 -16.76
C SER A 88 -46.08 -24.60 -15.77
N LEU A 89 -45.40 -25.72 -16.00
CA LEU A 89 -44.33 -26.21 -15.13
C LEU A 89 -43.14 -25.25 -15.11
N LEU A 90 -42.75 -24.70 -16.27
CA LEU A 90 -41.63 -23.77 -16.39
C LEU A 90 -41.89 -22.43 -15.69
N SER A 91 -43.16 -21.98 -15.60
CA SER A 91 -43.51 -20.70 -14.98
C SER A 91 -43.19 -20.60 -13.48
N GLU A 92 -43.08 -21.73 -12.78
CA GLU A 92 -42.77 -21.81 -11.34
C GLU A 92 -41.38 -22.41 -11.06
N THR A 93 -40.57 -22.62 -12.10
CA THR A 93 -39.28 -23.34 -12.00
C THR A 93 -38.10 -22.37 -12.07
N ASP A 94 -37.11 -22.60 -11.20
CA ASP A 94 -35.85 -21.86 -11.19
C ASP A 94 -34.71 -22.63 -11.89
N VAL A 95 -34.73 -23.98 -11.82
CA VAL A 95 -33.73 -24.86 -12.45
C VAL A 95 -34.43 -26.00 -13.19
N VAL A 96 -34.10 -26.20 -14.46
CA VAL A 96 -34.61 -27.30 -15.28
C VAL A 96 -33.46 -28.26 -15.57
N ILE A 97 -33.57 -29.50 -15.12
CA ILE A 97 -32.64 -30.58 -15.47
C ILE A 97 -33.28 -31.39 -16.59
N CYS A 98 -32.71 -31.29 -17.79
CA CYS A 98 -33.15 -32.01 -18.97
C CYS A 98 -32.30 -33.26 -19.16
N ASN A 99 -32.88 -34.42 -18.88
CA ASN A 99 -32.28 -35.73 -19.14
C ASN A 99 -33.01 -36.50 -20.27
N GLN A 100 -33.92 -35.81 -20.95
CA GLN A 100 -34.81 -36.36 -21.94
C GLN A 100 -34.04 -36.63 -23.26
N GLN A 101 -34.06 -37.86 -23.75
CA GLN A 101 -33.50 -38.24 -25.07
C GLN A 101 -34.62 -38.28 -26.12
N ASP A 102 -35.22 -37.14 -26.43
CA ASP A 102 -36.46 -37.08 -27.23
C ASP A 102 -36.26 -36.62 -28.70
N ASP A 103 -37.37 -36.68 -29.44
CA ASP A 103 -37.53 -36.16 -30.80
C ASP A 103 -37.35 -34.62 -30.86
N GLN A 104 -36.90 -34.13 -32.02
CA GLN A 104 -36.53 -32.73 -32.31
C GLN A 104 -37.55 -31.68 -31.83
N GLU A 105 -38.85 -32.01 -31.85
CA GLU A 105 -39.93 -31.09 -31.47
C GLU A 105 -39.93 -30.73 -29.98
N HIS A 106 -39.44 -31.62 -29.08
CA HIS A 106 -39.34 -31.33 -27.64
C HIS A 106 -38.21 -30.35 -27.34
N TYR A 107 -37.06 -30.50 -28.00
CA TYR A 107 -35.94 -29.56 -27.90
C TYR A 107 -36.31 -28.17 -28.46
N GLN A 108 -37.12 -28.10 -29.52
CA GLN A 108 -37.68 -26.84 -30.03
C GLN A 108 -38.47 -26.10 -28.95
N LEU A 109 -39.32 -26.82 -28.22
CA LEU A 109 -40.19 -26.22 -27.22
C LEU A 109 -39.41 -25.68 -26.00
N LEU A 110 -38.46 -26.46 -25.49
CA LEU A 110 -37.56 -26.03 -24.41
C LEU A 110 -36.69 -24.84 -24.85
N GLY A 111 -36.14 -24.90 -26.05
CA GLY A 111 -35.38 -23.81 -26.66
C GLY A 111 -36.21 -22.53 -26.77
N HIS A 112 -37.40 -22.59 -27.38
CA HIS A 112 -38.28 -21.42 -27.48
C HIS A 112 -38.64 -20.82 -26.12
N SER A 113 -38.88 -21.65 -25.11
CA SER A 113 -39.22 -21.18 -23.76
C SER A 113 -38.06 -20.45 -23.09
N LEU A 114 -36.83 -20.91 -23.31
CA LEU A 114 -35.61 -20.31 -22.79
C LEU A 114 -35.27 -18.98 -23.46
N PHE A 115 -35.44 -18.87 -24.78
CA PHE A 115 -34.99 -17.69 -25.55
C PHE A 115 -36.10 -16.66 -25.84
N ASN A 116 -37.36 -17.08 -25.96
CA ASN A 116 -38.49 -16.21 -26.31
C ASN A 116 -39.53 -16.05 -25.18
N GLY A 117 -39.52 -16.93 -24.18
CA GLY A 117 -40.58 -17.03 -23.17
C GLY A 117 -40.48 -16.01 -22.03
N GLY A 118 -39.40 -15.22 -21.94
CA GLY A 118 -39.17 -14.30 -20.81
C GLY A 118 -38.94 -15.00 -19.46
N ASN A 119 -38.79 -16.32 -19.47
CA ASN A 119 -38.53 -17.13 -18.29
C ASN A 119 -37.04 -17.03 -17.89
N ASN A 120 -36.77 -16.99 -16.58
CA ASN A 120 -35.43 -16.79 -16.01
C ASN A 120 -34.96 -18.03 -15.22
N PHE A 121 -35.06 -19.22 -15.84
CA PHE A 121 -34.59 -20.47 -15.23
C PHE A 121 -33.19 -20.86 -15.73
N VAL A 122 -32.48 -21.67 -14.94
CA VAL A 122 -31.21 -22.30 -15.30
C VAL A 122 -31.49 -23.64 -15.99
N LEU A 123 -31.12 -23.80 -17.26
CA LEU A 123 -31.26 -25.06 -17.98
C LEU A 123 -29.99 -25.90 -17.83
N CYS A 124 -30.11 -27.13 -17.35
CA CYS A 124 -29.00 -28.06 -17.15
C CYS A 124 -29.21 -29.34 -17.97
N GLY A 125 -28.14 -29.90 -18.54
CA GLY A 125 -28.17 -31.25 -19.11
C GLY A 125 -26.83 -31.67 -19.71
N VAL A 126 -26.75 -32.92 -20.17
CA VAL A 126 -25.53 -33.45 -20.77
C VAL A 126 -25.25 -32.83 -22.15
N SER A 127 -23.98 -32.85 -22.55
CA SER A 127 -23.49 -32.24 -23.80
C SER A 127 -24.30 -32.61 -25.05
N THR A 128 -24.75 -33.85 -25.19
CA THR A 128 -25.57 -34.30 -26.32
C THR A 128 -26.94 -33.61 -26.37
N VAL A 129 -27.63 -33.52 -25.23
CA VAL A 129 -28.95 -32.90 -25.09
C VAL A 129 -28.83 -31.38 -25.29
N MET A 130 -27.86 -30.74 -24.63
CA MET A 130 -27.64 -29.30 -24.76
C MET A 130 -27.27 -28.92 -26.19
N ASN A 131 -26.41 -29.70 -26.85
CA ASN A 131 -26.08 -29.47 -28.26
C ASN A 131 -27.32 -29.64 -29.17
N ALA A 132 -28.20 -30.62 -28.91
CA ALA A 132 -29.45 -30.76 -29.66
C ALA A 132 -30.37 -29.54 -29.50
N ILE A 133 -30.54 -29.04 -28.26
CA ILE A 133 -31.34 -27.84 -27.97
C ILE A 133 -30.75 -26.60 -28.66
N LEU A 134 -29.43 -26.40 -28.55
CA LEU A 134 -28.75 -25.23 -29.12
C LEU A 134 -28.76 -25.25 -30.67
N ASN A 135 -28.67 -26.42 -31.31
CA ASN A 135 -28.69 -26.53 -32.78
C ASN A 135 -30.06 -26.23 -33.40
N VAL A 136 -31.12 -26.53 -32.66
CA VAL A 136 -32.51 -26.38 -33.12
C VAL A 136 -32.95 -24.91 -33.13
N ILE A 137 -32.30 -24.07 -32.32
CA ILE A 137 -32.55 -22.64 -32.22
C ILE A 137 -31.66 -21.94 -33.25
N HIS A 138 -32.05 -22.03 -34.52
CA HIS A 138 -31.25 -21.60 -35.66
C HIS A 138 -30.68 -20.16 -35.48
N PRO A 139 -29.40 -19.89 -35.82
CA PRO A 139 -28.66 -18.63 -35.55
C PRO A 139 -29.19 -17.33 -36.16
N THR A 140 -30.33 -17.38 -36.86
CA THR A 140 -30.94 -16.21 -37.50
C THR A 140 -31.96 -15.51 -36.62
N THR A 141 -32.38 -16.12 -35.51
CA THR A 141 -33.38 -15.56 -34.59
C THR A 141 -32.78 -14.96 -33.32
N THR A 142 -31.51 -15.25 -33.01
CA THR A 142 -30.82 -14.78 -31.81
C THR A 142 -29.46 -14.19 -32.18
N ASN A 143 -29.07 -13.06 -31.56
CA ASN A 143 -27.72 -12.48 -31.70
C ASN A 143 -26.65 -13.26 -30.90
N TRP A 144 -26.98 -14.47 -30.44
CA TRP A 144 -26.16 -15.28 -29.55
C TRP A 144 -24.98 -15.91 -30.29
N ARG A 145 -23.78 -15.67 -29.77
CA ARG A 145 -22.54 -15.98 -30.51
C ARG A 145 -22.18 -17.46 -30.51
N TYR A 146 -22.67 -18.21 -29.53
CA TYR A 146 -22.47 -19.65 -29.43
C TYR A 146 -23.20 -20.45 -30.53
N CYS A 147 -24.18 -19.84 -31.21
CA CYS A 147 -24.90 -20.45 -32.34
C CYS A 147 -24.19 -20.23 -33.69
N ARG A 148 -23.00 -19.60 -33.72
CA ARG A 148 -22.22 -19.40 -34.95
C ARG A 148 -21.68 -20.75 -35.45
N GLN A 149 -21.63 -20.92 -36.78
CA GLN A 149 -21.33 -22.19 -37.46
C GLN A 149 -19.95 -22.81 -37.17
N ASP A 150 -19.10 -22.18 -36.36
CA ASP A 150 -17.69 -22.54 -36.16
C ASP A 150 -17.34 -23.13 -34.79
N THR A 151 -18.28 -23.18 -33.84
CA THR A 151 -18.09 -23.75 -32.48
C THR A 151 -19.18 -24.78 -32.13
N ALA A 152 -18.81 -25.90 -31.51
CA ALA A 152 -19.76 -26.92 -31.02
C ALA A 152 -19.42 -27.37 -29.58
N ILE A 153 -20.36 -28.03 -28.90
CA ILE A 153 -20.14 -28.69 -27.59
C ILE A 153 -20.26 -30.19 -27.72
N ALA A 154 -19.37 -30.93 -27.05
CA ALA A 154 -19.41 -32.38 -26.94
C ALA A 154 -18.79 -32.87 -25.62
N SER A 155 -18.87 -34.18 -25.37
CA SER A 155 -17.93 -34.79 -24.41
C SER A 155 -16.51 -34.70 -24.98
N SER A 156 -15.49 -34.62 -24.12
CA SER A 156 -14.09 -34.55 -24.58
C SER A 156 -13.72 -35.72 -25.49
N SER A 157 -14.23 -36.93 -25.20
CA SER A 157 -14.05 -38.13 -26.03
C SER A 157 -14.64 -38.03 -27.44
N GLN A 158 -15.68 -37.20 -27.63
CA GLN A 158 -16.36 -36.99 -28.91
C GLN A 158 -15.87 -35.75 -29.66
N ALA A 159 -15.26 -34.79 -28.95
CA ALA A 159 -14.83 -33.51 -29.52
C ALA A 159 -13.84 -33.68 -30.69
N ILE A 160 -12.89 -34.60 -30.55
CA ILE A 160 -11.90 -34.94 -31.60
C ILE A 160 -12.62 -35.47 -32.85
N GLN A 161 -13.57 -36.41 -32.68
CA GLN A 161 -14.30 -37.00 -33.80
C GLN A 161 -15.15 -35.96 -34.53
N LEU A 162 -15.76 -35.03 -33.80
CA LEU A 162 -16.53 -33.92 -34.38
C LEU A 162 -15.66 -33.00 -35.24
N LEU A 163 -14.48 -32.63 -34.76
CA LEU A 163 -13.53 -31.83 -35.54
C LEU A 163 -13.01 -32.58 -36.77
N GLN A 164 -12.74 -33.88 -36.65
CA GLN A 164 -12.28 -34.71 -37.78
C GLN A 164 -13.35 -34.84 -38.88
N ASN A 165 -14.60 -35.05 -38.48
CA ASN A 165 -15.70 -35.34 -39.41
C ASN A 165 -16.31 -34.06 -40.02
N ASN A 166 -16.12 -32.89 -39.41
CA ASN A 166 -16.70 -31.64 -39.87
C ASN A 166 -15.61 -30.64 -40.32
N HIS A 167 -15.50 -30.41 -41.63
CA HIS A 167 -14.48 -29.53 -42.21
C HIS A 167 -14.74 -28.04 -41.99
N THR A 168 -15.98 -27.61 -41.73
CA THR A 168 -16.30 -26.20 -41.46
C THR A 168 -16.17 -25.83 -39.99
N LEU A 169 -16.25 -26.83 -39.11
CA LEU A 169 -16.08 -26.67 -37.67
C LEU A 169 -14.61 -26.44 -37.32
N LYS A 170 -14.34 -25.34 -36.62
CA LYS A 170 -12.98 -24.91 -36.26
C LYS A 170 -12.63 -25.25 -34.82
N ARG A 171 -13.61 -25.14 -33.92
CA ARG A 171 -13.43 -25.32 -32.47
C ARG A 171 -14.54 -26.20 -31.88
N VAL A 172 -14.21 -27.01 -30.88
CA VAL A 172 -15.18 -27.80 -30.12
C VAL A 172 -14.85 -27.70 -28.64
N ILE A 173 -15.83 -27.34 -27.83
CA ILE A 173 -15.72 -27.37 -26.38
C ILE A 173 -16.05 -28.80 -25.92
N GLY A 174 -15.02 -29.50 -25.48
CA GLY A 174 -15.12 -30.83 -24.91
C GLY A 174 -15.23 -30.77 -23.40
N ILE A 175 -16.16 -31.52 -22.82
CA ILE A 175 -16.39 -31.53 -21.38
C ILE A 175 -16.12 -32.94 -20.85
N ASP A 176 -15.21 -33.06 -19.88
CA ASP A 176 -14.91 -34.34 -19.21
C ASP A 176 -16.07 -34.80 -18.32
N PRO A 177 -16.21 -36.11 -18.05
CA PRO A 177 -17.39 -36.68 -17.40
C PRO A 177 -17.84 -35.98 -16.12
N LEU A 178 -16.92 -35.50 -15.28
CA LEU A 178 -17.23 -34.82 -14.02
C LEU A 178 -17.05 -33.29 -14.06
N ALA A 179 -17.01 -32.69 -15.25
CA ALA A 179 -16.91 -31.25 -15.47
C ALA A 179 -18.22 -30.65 -16.00
N ALA A 180 -18.34 -29.32 -15.93
CA ALA A 180 -19.46 -28.54 -16.44
C ALA A 180 -19.00 -27.25 -17.12
N HIS A 181 -19.68 -26.89 -18.21
CA HIS A 181 -19.53 -25.61 -18.90
C HIS A 181 -20.80 -24.78 -18.71
N ILE A 182 -20.65 -23.54 -18.22
CA ILE A 182 -21.75 -22.62 -17.96
C ILE A 182 -21.75 -21.49 -18.99
N ILE A 183 -22.93 -21.14 -19.49
CA ILE A 183 -23.18 -20.00 -20.37
C ILE A 183 -24.24 -19.10 -19.73
N ILE A 184 -23.96 -17.79 -19.66
CA ILE A 184 -24.88 -16.76 -19.19
C ILE A 184 -24.87 -15.63 -20.22
N GLY A 185 -25.94 -15.49 -21.01
CA GLY A 185 -25.90 -14.48 -22.07
C GLY A 185 -24.81 -14.80 -23.10
N ASP A 186 -23.99 -13.80 -23.40
CA ASP A 186 -22.80 -13.95 -24.24
C ASP A 186 -21.53 -14.26 -23.41
N ASP A 187 -21.65 -14.60 -22.12
CA ASP A 187 -20.52 -14.93 -21.25
C ASP A 187 -20.46 -16.43 -20.91
N SER A 188 -19.26 -16.97 -20.64
CA SER A 188 -19.02 -18.38 -20.34
C SER A 188 -18.01 -18.63 -19.22
N MET A 189 -18.06 -19.82 -18.62
CA MET A 189 -17.06 -20.32 -17.67
C MET A 189 -16.99 -21.86 -17.63
N ALA A 190 -15.87 -22.39 -17.15
CA ALA A 190 -15.68 -23.81 -16.88
C ALA A 190 -15.72 -24.11 -15.37
N ILE A 191 -16.17 -25.31 -15.01
CA ILE A 191 -16.11 -25.86 -13.65
C ILE A 191 -15.66 -27.30 -13.74
N SER A 192 -14.79 -27.70 -12.84
CA SER A 192 -14.54 -29.11 -12.58
C SER A 192 -15.15 -29.56 -11.26
N GLY A 193 -15.63 -30.80 -11.20
CA GLY A 193 -15.92 -31.48 -9.94
C GLY A 193 -14.75 -32.27 -9.36
N THR A 194 -13.64 -32.42 -10.09
CA THR A 194 -12.42 -33.13 -9.63
C THR A 194 -11.16 -32.36 -10.04
N LYS A 195 -9.96 -32.88 -9.75
CA LYS A 195 -8.73 -32.28 -10.29
C LYS A 195 -8.44 -32.71 -11.74
N SER A 196 -8.95 -33.87 -12.16
CA SER A 196 -8.59 -34.52 -13.43
C SER A 196 -9.57 -34.28 -14.56
N ASP A 197 -10.83 -33.99 -14.26
CA ASP A 197 -11.87 -33.77 -15.26
C ASP A 197 -11.94 -32.28 -15.59
N LEU A 198 -11.62 -31.85 -16.80
CA LEU A 198 -11.63 -30.44 -17.19
C LEU A 198 -12.62 -30.18 -18.32
N VAL A 199 -12.88 -28.90 -18.57
CA VAL A 199 -13.49 -28.46 -19.84
C VAL A 199 -12.32 -28.10 -20.75
N HIS A 200 -12.34 -28.51 -22.00
CA HIS A 200 -11.27 -28.29 -22.97
C HIS A 200 -11.80 -27.56 -24.20
N ILE A 201 -10.98 -26.74 -24.82
CA ILE A 201 -11.22 -26.24 -26.18
C ILE A 201 -10.34 -27.04 -27.13
N PHE A 202 -10.98 -27.84 -27.96
CA PHE A 202 -10.34 -28.56 -29.07
C PHE A 202 -10.35 -27.68 -30.32
N PHE A 203 -9.23 -27.65 -31.05
CA PHE A 203 -9.12 -26.90 -32.30
C PHE A 203 -8.16 -27.57 -33.28
N LYS A 204 -8.30 -27.21 -34.56
CA LYS A 204 -7.39 -27.64 -35.63
C LYS A 204 -6.21 -26.69 -35.69
N ASP A 205 -5.01 -27.21 -35.46
CA ASP A 205 -3.78 -26.47 -35.70
C ASP A 205 -3.45 -26.49 -37.21
N LYS A 206 -3.05 -25.33 -37.73
CA LYS A 206 -2.68 -25.13 -39.15
C LYS A 206 -1.21 -24.78 -39.34
N THR A 207 -0.44 -24.66 -38.25
CA THR A 207 0.98 -24.31 -38.30
C THR A 207 1.82 -25.44 -38.89
N ASP A 208 1.35 -26.69 -38.78
CA ASP A 208 1.97 -27.85 -39.42
C ASP A 208 1.23 -28.25 -40.70
N HIS A 209 1.95 -28.71 -41.73
CA HIS A 209 1.35 -29.20 -42.99
C HIS A 209 0.48 -30.47 -42.83
N THR A 210 0.19 -30.85 -41.58
CA THR A 210 -0.73 -31.90 -41.15
C THR A 210 -1.79 -31.28 -40.25
N THR A 211 -3.08 -31.53 -40.50
CA THR A 211 -4.16 -31.05 -39.62
C THR A 211 -4.15 -31.87 -38.32
N THR A 212 -3.35 -31.47 -37.35
CA THR A 212 -3.36 -32.01 -35.99
C THR A 212 -4.45 -31.34 -35.17
N ILE A 213 -5.08 -32.10 -34.28
CA ILE A 213 -6.07 -31.56 -33.32
C ILE A 213 -5.36 -31.38 -32.00
N LYS A 214 -5.35 -30.15 -31.49
CA LYS A 214 -4.87 -29.80 -30.16
C LYS A 214 -6.07 -29.55 -29.24
N SER A 215 -5.84 -29.61 -27.94
CA SER A 215 -6.82 -29.31 -26.91
C SER A 215 -6.16 -28.58 -25.76
N ASP A 216 -6.77 -27.48 -25.33
CA ASP A 216 -6.32 -26.73 -24.17
C ASP A 216 -7.38 -26.78 -23.07
N PRO A 217 -7.03 -27.15 -21.82
CA PRO A 217 -7.97 -27.13 -20.71
C PRO A 217 -8.32 -25.69 -20.34
N LEU A 218 -9.55 -25.50 -19.89
CA LEU A 218 -10.09 -24.21 -19.51
C LEU A 218 -9.94 -23.98 -18.00
N PRO A 219 -9.61 -22.75 -17.58
CA PRO A 219 -9.50 -22.44 -16.16
C PRO A 219 -10.83 -22.65 -15.45
N THR A 220 -10.80 -23.45 -14.39
CA THR A 220 -11.98 -23.76 -13.55
C THR A 220 -12.07 -22.85 -12.31
N SER A 221 -11.06 -22.00 -12.12
CA SER A 221 -10.91 -21.10 -10.98
C SER A 221 -11.62 -19.74 -11.13
N TRP A 222 -12.24 -19.46 -12.28
CA TRP A 222 -12.88 -18.18 -12.52
C TRP A 222 -14.03 -17.93 -11.55
N LYS A 223 -14.00 -16.77 -10.88
CA LYS A 223 -15.04 -16.35 -9.95
C LYS A 223 -16.29 -15.85 -10.70
N GLU A 224 -16.11 -15.15 -11.81
CA GLU A 224 -17.16 -14.58 -12.66
C GLU A 224 -17.00 -15.07 -14.11
N PRO A 225 -18.09 -15.19 -14.90
CA PRO A 225 -18.01 -15.58 -16.30
C PRO A 225 -17.39 -14.47 -17.16
N ILE A 226 -16.78 -14.84 -18.28
CA ILE A 226 -16.11 -13.92 -19.21
C ILE A 226 -16.76 -13.94 -20.59
N PRO A 227 -16.59 -12.90 -21.43
CA PRO A 227 -17.16 -12.88 -22.77
C PRO A 227 -16.77 -14.09 -23.62
N THR A 228 -17.74 -14.70 -24.31
CA THR A 228 -17.57 -15.91 -25.12
C THR A 228 -16.57 -15.74 -26.27
N ASP A 229 -16.48 -14.56 -26.89
CA ASP A 229 -15.49 -14.32 -27.95
C ASP A 229 -14.07 -14.47 -27.43
N GLU A 230 -13.83 -13.99 -26.20
CA GLU A 230 -12.53 -14.07 -25.53
C GLU A 230 -12.27 -15.48 -24.99
N PHE A 231 -13.33 -16.17 -24.53
CA PHE A 231 -13.28 -17.58 -24.14
C PHE A 231 -12.84 -18.50 -25.29
N ILE A 232 -13.20 -18.16 -26.53
CA ILE A 232 -12.89 -18.97 -27.71
C ILE A 232 -11.49 -18.60 -28.30
N GLU A 233 -10.89 -17.48 -27.88
CA GLU A 233 -9.58 -16.98 -28.31
C GLU A 233 -8.38 -17.43 -27.44
N PHE A 234 -8.57 -18.34 -26.47
CA PHE A 234 -7.45 -18.92 -25.72
C PHE A 234 -6.42 -19.56 -26.67
N HIS A 235 -5.20 -19.02 -26.66
CA HIS A 235 -4.07 -19.50 -27.46
C HIS A 235 -2.87 -19.92 -26.58
N GLU A 236 -2.42 -21.13 -26.89
CA GLU A 236 -1.15 -21.85 -26.65
C GLU A 236 -0.60 -22.01 -25.20
N PRO A 237 -0.28 -23.27 -24.80
CA PRO A 237 0.43 -23.61 -23.57
C PRO A 237 1.89 -23.18 -23.53
N ALA A 238 2.31 -22.72 -22.34
CA ALA A 238 3.72 -22.66 -22.00
C ALA A 238 4.26 -24.10 -21.94
N THR A 239 5.31 -24.38 -22.71
CA THR A 239 5.96 -25.70 -22.76
C THR A 239 7.24 -25.68 -21.91
N ASN A 240 7.79 -26.82 -21.49
CA ASN A 240 9.06 -26.86 -20.75
C ASN A 240 10.22 -26.06 -21.40
N PRO A 241 10.36 -26.01 -22.75
CA PRO A 241 11.30 -25.11 -23.42
C PRO A 241 11.14 -23.62 -23.07
N HIS A 242 9.93 -23.17 -22.71
CA HIS A 242 9.66 -21.80 -22.28
C HIS A 242 10.32 -21.50 -20.92
N LEU A 243 10.26 -22.42 -19.97
CA LEU A 243 10.90 -22.27 -18.65
C LEU A 243 12.43 -22.25 -18.78
N ASP A 244 13.00 -23.17 -19.57
CA ASP A 244 14.45 -23.18 -19.86
C ASP A 244 14.91 -21.86 -20.52
N THR A 245 14.06 -21.29 -21.39
CA THR A 245 14.33 -20.00 -22.03
C THR A 245 14.32 -18.85 -21.01
N LEU A 246 13.31 -18.82 -20.13
CA LEU A 246 13.22 -17.80 -19.07
C LEU A 246 14.38 -17.87 -18.08
N GLU A 247 14.79 -19.08 -17.69
CA GLU A 247 15.93 -19.27 -16.78
C GLU A 247 17.23 -18.69 -17.35
N SER A 248 17.45 -18.82 -18.67
CA SER A 248 18.62 -18.24 -19.33
C SER A 248 18.64 -16.69 -19.37
N LEU A 249 17.53 -16.05 -19.00
CA LEU A 249 17.31 -14.60 -19.12
C LEU A 249 17.22 -13.87 -17.77
N ILE A 250 17.38 -14.58 -16.64
CA ILE A 250 17.35 -14.01 -15.27
C ILE A 250 18.33 -12.84 -15.12
N ASP A 251 19.54 -12.98 -15.67
CA ASP A 251 20.61 -11.98 -15.58
C ASP A 251 20.44 -10.80 -16.56
N THR A 252 19.29 -10.70 -17.24
CA THR A 252 19.01 -9.58 -18.14
C THR A 252 18.83 -8.31 -17.33
N ASP A 253 19.61 -7.27 -17.65
CA ASP A 253 19.42 -5.95 -17.04
C ASP A 253 18.29 -5.19 -17.74
N PHE A 254 17.22 -4.89 -16.98
CA PHE A 254 16.04 -4.17 -17.43
C PHE A 254 16.04 -2.68 -17.03
N VAL A 255 17.04 -2.23 -16.26
CA VAL A 255 17.10 -0.85 -15.79
C VAL A 255 17.16 0.10 -16.97
N ILE A 256 16.22 1.05 -17.02
CA ILE A 256 16.15 2.03 -18.10
C ILE A 256 17.25 3.08 -17.88
N ALA A 257 18.23 3.14 -18.78
CA ALA A 257 19.32 4.10 -18.72
C ALA A 257 18.81 5.55 -18.79
N ASN A 258 19.35 6.42 -17.93
CA ASN A 258 18.98 7.84 -17.86
C ASN A 258 19.20 8.60 -19.21
N ASP A 259 20.19 8.17 -20.00
CA ASP A 259 20.60 8.83 -21.24
C ASP A 259 19.79 8.39 -22.48
N ALA A 260 18.92 7.39 -22.35
CA ALA A 260 18.14 6.85 -23.47
C ALA A 260 17.00 7.76 -23.94
N ILE A 261 16.93 9.00 -23.43
CA ILE A 261 15.79 9.91 -23.58
C ILE A 261 16.24 11.21 -24.29
N PRO A 262 15.53 11.68 -25.32
CA PRO A 262 15.80 12.99 -25.91
C PRO A 262 15.50 14.13 -24.92
N ASP A 263 16.56 14.85 -24.53
CA ASP A 263 16.64 16.14 -23.83
C ASP A 263 15.49 16.50 -22.86
N VAL A 264 15.54 15.92 -21.66
CA VAL A 264 14.64 16.25 -20.52
C VAL A 264 15.36 17.06 -19.44
N SER A 265 16.55 17.60 -19.76
CA SER A 265 17.41 18.38 -18.85
C SER A 265 16.71 19.62 -18.26
N HIS A 266 15.62 20.06 -18.87
CA HIS A 266 14.81 21.21 -18.45
C HIS A 266 13.57 20.87 -17.59
N ARG A 267 13.22 19.59 -17.37
CA ARG A 267 12.02 19.20 -16.60
C ARG A 267 12.31 18.41 -15.31
N ARG A 268 13.55 17.98 -15.07
CA ARG A 268 13.93 17.59 -13.71
C ARG A 268 13.98 18.86 -12.87
N VAL A 269 13.02 19.05 -11.98
CA VAL A 269 13.19 20.02 -10.91
C VAL A 269 14.34 19.50 -10.05
N ASN A 270 15.50 20.15 -10.13
CA ASN A 270 16.63 19.86 -9.25
C ASN A 270 16.17 20.10 -7.80
N SER A 271 16.39 19.14 -6.91
CA SER A 271 16.10 19.22 -5.46
C SER A 271 16.77 20.43 -4.78
N ALA A 272 17.88 20.93 -5.33
CA ALA A 272 18.49 22.20 -4.93
C ALA A 272 17.61 23.44 -5.16
N SER A 273 16.60 23.35 -6.03
CA SER A 273 15.59 24.40 -6.28
C SER A 273 14.26 24.17 -5.55
N LEU A 274 14.03 22.98 -4.99
CA LEU A 274 12.91 22.70 -4.07
C LEU A 274 13.14 23.35 -2.69
N HIS A 275 14.40 23.50 -2.26
CA HIS A 275 14.75 24.16 -0.99
C HIS A 275 14.43 25.67 -0.93
N GLN A 276 13.93 26.27 -2.02
CA GLN A 276 13.50 27.68 -2.07
C GLN A 276 12.01 27.89 -2.40
N LYS A 277 11.24 26.82 -2.61
CA LYS A 277 9.81 26.91 -2.95
C LYS A 277 8.99 25.94 -2.13
N THR A 278 7.99 26.48 -1.43
CA THR A 278 6.97 25.74 -0.71
C THR A 278 6.22 24.81 -1.69
N LEU A 279 5.86 23.58 -1.26
CA LEU A 279 4.99 22.66 -2.01
C LEU A 279 3.65 23.28 -2.47
N SER A 280 3.24 24.42 -1.91
CA SER A 280 2.09 25.21 -2.36
C SER A 280 2.33 26.02 -3.65
N GLU A 281 3.57 26.13 -4.15
CA GLU A 281 3.93 26.81 -5.40
C GLU A 281 4.36 25.87 -6.54
N VAL A 282 4.56 24.58 -6.26
CA VAL A 282 4.84 23.54 -7.26
C VAL A 282 3.58 22.73 -7.46
N SER A 283 3.03 22.72 -8.67
CA SER A 283 1.87 21.89 -8.95
C SER A 283 2.28 20.42 -8.80
N ILE A 284 1.45 19.59 -8.16
CA ILE A 284 1.61 18.12 -8.17
C ILE A 284 1.75 17.59 -9.62
N GLU A 285 1.31 18.37 -10.61
CA GLU A 285 1.44 18.06 -12.03
C GLU A 285 2.89 18.09 -12.53
N ASP A 286 3.86 18.68 -11.81
CA ASP A 286 5.24 18.86 -12.26
C ASP A 286 6.29 17.95 -11.57
N VAL A 287 5.86 17.05 -10.67
CA VAL A 287 6.76 16.14 -9.91
C VAL A 287 6.63 14.69 -10.39
N PHE A 288 7.76 14.09 -10.81
CA PHE A 288 7.82 12.74 -11.38
C PHE A 288 9.05 11.97 -10.87
N PRO A 289 8.97 10.64 -10.71
CA PRO A 289 7.83 9.77 -11.02
C PRO A 289 6.77 9.76 -9.90
N LYS A 290 5.54 9.32 -10.22
CA LYS A 290 4.47 9.04 -9.26
C LYS A 290 4.18 7.55 -9.27
N ILE A 291 4.48 6.85 -8.18
CA ILE A 291 4.44 5.38 -8.13
C ILE A 291 3.64 4.93 -6.91
N VAL A 292 2.77 3.94 -7.08
CA VAL A 292 2.05 3.25 -6.01
C VAL A 292 2.26 1.74 -6.14
N ALA A 293 3.14 1.21 -5.30
CA ALA A 293 3.53 -0.20 -5.28
C ALA A 293 2.83 -0.93 -4.12
N ALA A 294 1.82 -1.74 -4.42
CA ALA A 294 1.02 -2.44 -3.41
C ALA A 294 1.43 -3.91 -3.21
N GLY A 295 1.29 -4.43 -1.99
CA GLY A 295 1.68 -5.82 -1.70
C GLY A 295 0.92 -6.83 -2.55
N LYS A 296 -0.39 -6.64 -2.75
CA LYS A 296 -1.21 -7.45 -3.67
C LYS A 296 -2.12 -6.62 -4.58
N PRO A 297 -2.63 -7.19 -5.70
CA PRO A 297 -3.47 -6.44 -6.65
C PRO A 297 -4.76 -5.87 -6.05
N SER A 298 -5.39 -6.58 -5.10
CA SER A 298 -6.63 -6.10 -4.48
C SER A 298 -6.42 -4.94 -3.48
N ALA A 299 -5.19 -4.72 -3.00
CA ALA A 299 -4.90 -3.60 -2.10
C ALA A 299 -5.04 -2.23 -2.78
N LEU A 300 -4.79 -2.16 -4.10
CA LEU A 300 -5.04 -0.95 -4.91
C LEU A 300 -6.52 -0.51 -4.91
N GLN A 301 -7.43 -1.40 -4.50
CA GLN A 301 -8.86 -1.12 -4.40
C GLN A 301 -9.31 -0.74 -2.97
N LEU A 302 -8.42 -0.81 -1.97
CA LEU A 302 -8.71 -0.35 -0.60
C LEU A 302 -8.80 1.18 -0.57
N GLY A 303 -9.70 1.72 0.26
CA GLY A 303 -10.00 3.15 0.33
C GLY A 303 -8.75 4.05 0.36
N PRO A 304 -7.90 3.94 1.39
CA PRO A 304 -6.73 4.81 1.54
C PRO A 304 -5.77 4.79 0.33
N ILE A 305 -5.48 3.60 -0.20
CA ILE A 305 -4.55 3.42 -1.32
C ILE A 305 -5.18 3.93 -2.62
N PHE A 306 -6.44 3.59 -2.86
CA PHE A 306 -7.19 4.01 -4.03
C PHE A 306 -7.36 5.53 -4.08
N ASP A 307 -7.70 6.14 -2.95
CA ASP A 307 -7.85 7.60 -2.83
C ASP A 307 -6.52 8.30 -3.13
N LYS A 308 -5.39 7.71 -2.69
CA LYS A 308 -4.06 8.24 -3.05
C LYS A 308 -3.77 8.16 -4.54
N ILE A 309 -4.16 7.09 -5.23
CA ILE A 309 -4.00 6.97 -6.69
C ILE A 309 -4.78 8.09 -7.41
N LEU A 310 -6.01 8.37 -6.97
CA LEU A 310 -6.82 9.46 -7.52
C LEU A 310 -6.21 10.83 -7.24
N GLU A 311 -5.76 11.07 -6.00
CA GLU A 311 -5.07 12.29 -5.61
C GLU A 311 -3.84 12.56 -6.50
N LEU A 312 -2.98 11.57 -6.69
CA LEU A 312 -1.77 11.68 -7.51
C LEU A 312 -2.07 11.92 -9.00
N SER A 313 -3.20 11.40 -9.49
CA SER A 313 -3.66 11.61 -10.86
C SER A 313 -4.17 13.03 -11.11
N GLY A 314 -4.57 13.75 -10.05
CA GLY A 314 -5.16 15.09 -10.13
C GLY A 314 -6.56 15.12 -10.77
N LYS A 315 -7.21 13.96 -10.98
CA LYS A 315 -8.50 13.83 -11.66
C LYS A 315 -9.49 13.01 -10.84
N GLU A 316 -10.76 13.43 -10.82
CA GLU A 316 -11.84 12.66 -10.19
C GLU A 316 -12.15 11.36 -10.95
N LEU A 317 -12.04 11.38 -12.29
CA LEU A 317 -12.27 10.23 -13.18
C LEU A 317 -11.10 10.09 -14.16
N PRO A 318 -9.94 9.56 -13.71
CA PRO A 318 -8.77 9.40 -14.56
C PRO A 318 -8.99 8.33 -15.65
N ASN A 319 -8.32 8.48 -16.79
CA ASN A 319 -8.20 7.42 -17.79
C ASN A 319 -7.23 6.35 -17.27
N LEU A 320 -7.74 5.14 -17.07
CA LEU A 320 -6.95 4.01 -16.59
C LEU A 320 -6.52 3.12 -17.75
N LEU A 321 -5.22 2.95 -17.93
CA LEU A 321 -4.64 1.93 -18.80
C LEU A 321 -4.20 0.72 -17.99
N TRP A 322 -4.80 -0.43 -18.27
CA TRP A 322 -4.39 -1.73 -17.75
C TRP A 322 -3.35 -2.39 -18.67
N ILE A 323 -2.22 -2.81 -18.11
CA ILE A 323 -1.20 -3.61 -18.81
C ILE A 323 -1.25 -5.03 -18.24
N GLY A 324 -1.83 -5.95 -19.01
CA GLY A 324 -2.15 -7.31 -18.58
C GLY A 324 -1.00 -8.32 -18.67
N THR A 325 0.16 -7.91 -19.17
CA THR A 325 1.20 -8.80 -19.70
C THR A 325 1.69 -9.82 -18.68
N ALA A 326 1.90 -9.41 -17.42
CA ALA A 326 2.35 -10.32 -16.35
C ALA A 326 1.31 -11.43 -16.05
N SER A 327 0.04 -11.14 -16.30
CA SER A 327 -1.04 -12.12 -16.20
C SER A 327 -1.36 -12.81 -17.53
N PHE A 328 -0.48 -12.71 -18.53
CA PHE A 328 -0.70 -13.20 -19.89
C PHE A 328 -1.97 -12.64 -20.53
N ASP A 329 -2.21 -11.34 -20.31
CA ASP A 329 -3.37 -10.58 -20.82
C ASP A 329 -4.74 -11.19 -20.48
N ARG A 330 -4.82 -11.91 -19.37
CA ARG A 330 -6.04 -12.56 -18.89
C ARG A 330 -7.18 -11.58 -18.58
N THR A 331 -8.33 -11.80 -19.22
CA THR A 331 -9.54 -10.98 -19.04
C THR A 331 -10.14 -11.04 -17.64
N ASP A 332 -10.05 -12.18 -16.95
CA ASP A 332 -10.54 -12.30 -15.57
C ASP A 332 -9.72 -11.43 -14.61
N ARG A 333 -8.40 -11.29 -14.86
CA ARG A 333 -7.52 -10.39 -14.10
C ARG A 333 -7.79 -8.93 -14.42
N PHE A 334 -7.97 -8.59 -15.70
CA PHE A 334 -8.44 -7.26 -16.10
C PHE A 334 -9.74 -6.88 -15.37
N SER A 335 -10.75 -7.74 -15.42
CA SER A 335 -12.09 -7.44 -14.87
C SER A 335 -12.07 -7.29 -13.35
N SER A 336 -11.37 -8.18 -12.64
CA SER A 336 -11.31 -8.17 -11.18
C SER A 336 -10.45 -7.04 -10.62
N ASN A 337 -9.31 -6.73 -11.26
CA ASN A 337 -8.39 -5.71 -10.75
C ASN A 337 -8.81 -4.29 -11.10
N THR A 338 -9.56 -4.10 -12.20
CA THR A 338 -10.07 -2.77 -12.61
C THR A 338 -11.50 -2.50 -12.13
N PHE A 339 -12.12 -3.42 -11.39
CA PHE A 339 -13.53 -3.36 -10.99
C PHE A 339 -13.90 -2.01 -10.34
N LYS A 340 -13.16 -1.57 -9.32
CA LYS A 340 -13.46 -0.33 -8.60
C LYS A 340 -13.39 0.92 -9.48
N PHE A 341 -12.40 1.00 -10.38
CA PHE A 341 -12.30 2.12 -11.34
C PHE A 341 -13.49 2.16 -12.30
N ARG A 342 -13.93 0.98 -12.77
CA ARG A 342 -15.11 0.85 -13.65
C ARG A 342 -16.41 1.19 -12.92
N GLU A 343 -16.54 0.77 -11.66
CA GLU A 343 -17.68 1.07 -10.79
C GLU A 343 -17.84 2.57 -10.57
N MET A 344 -16.72 3.29 -10.40
CA MET A 344 -16.72 4.75 -10.28
C MET A 344 -16.98 5.49 -11.60
N GLY A 345 -16.93 4.78 -12.74
CA GLY A 345 -17.16 5.36 -14.06
C GLY A 345 -15.92 5.91 -14.76
N CYS A 346 -14.71 5.48 -14.36
CA CYS A 346 -13.47 5.81 -15.09
C CYS A 346 -13.49 5.16 -16.49
N ASP A 347 -12.89 5.82 -17.49
CA ASP A 347 -12.63 5.17 -18.79
C ASP A 347 -11.43 4.23 -18.62
N VAL A 348 -11.69 2.93 -18.77
CA VAL A 348 -10.70 1.87 -18.56
C VAL A 348 -10.44 1.15 -19.88
N ARG A 349 -9.17 1.11 -20.29
CA ARG A 349 -8.70 0.37 -21.47
C ARG A 349 -7.61 -0.60 -21.07
N ARG A 350 -7.40 -1.63 -21.89
CA ARG A 350 -6.28 -2.57 -21.74
C ARG A 350 -5.33 -2.48 -22.93
N LEU A 351 -4.07 -2.79 -22.68
CA LEU A 351 -3.03 -2.99 -23.68
C LEU A 351 -2.51 -4.42 -23.55
N ASP A 352 -2.81 -5.22 -24.57
CA ASP A 352 -2.42 -6.63 -24.64
C ASP A 352 -1.17 -6.74 -25.54
N VAL A 353 -0.07 -7.24 -24.99
CA VAL A 353 1.23 -7.36 -25.68
C VAL A 353 1.96 -8.68 -25.34
N SER A 354 1.29 -9.56 -24.59
CA SER A 354 1.82 -10.87 -24.20
C SER A 354 2.03 -11.76 -25.42
N ASP A 355 1.07 -11.78 -26.35
CA ASP A 355 1.11 -12.59 -27.57
C ASP A 355 1.56 -11.72 -28.76
N GLU A 356 2.41 -12.24 -29.64
CA GLU A 356 2.93 -11.48 -30.79
C GLU A 356 1.81 -10.96 -31.72
N ASP A 357 0.77 -11.76 -31.92
CA ASP A 357 -0.35 -11.44 -32.81
C ASP A 357 -1.26 -10.32 -32.29
N THR A 358 -1.19 -10.00 -30.99
CA THR A 358 -2.03 -8.96 -30.36
C THR A 358 -1.31 -7.63 -30.21
N VAL A 359 0.01 -7.58 -30.44
CA VAL A 359 0.83 -6.37 -30.23
C VAL A 359 0.38 -5.23 -31.16
N PRO A 360 -0.11 -4.10 -30.62
CA PRO A 360 -0.44 -2.94 -31.42
C PRO A 360 0.82 -2.31 -32.03
N THR A 361 0.66 -1.48 -33.06
CA THR A 361 1.80 -0.74 -33.61
C THR A 361 2.38 0.21 -32.57
N MET A 362 3.69 0.52 -32.66
CA MET A 362 4.35 1.52 -31.78
C MET A 362 3.60 2.85 -31.71
N LYS A 363 2.97 3.27 -32.82
CA LYS A 363 2.16 4.48 -32.86
C LYS A 363 0.91 4.35 -31.98
N GLU A 364 0.18 3.24 -32.09
CA GLU A 364 -1.02 2.97 -31.28
C GLU A 364 -0.67 2.83 -29.79
N MET A 365 0.41 2.11 -29.47
CA MET A 365 0.91 2.00 -28.10
C MET A 365 1.25 3.38 -27.53
N ARG A 366 1.95 4.23 -28.29
CA ARG A 366 2.29 5.59 -27.82
C ARG A 366 1.05 6.48 -27.63
N GLU A 367 0.06 6.40 -28.52
CA GLU A 367 -1.20 7.13 -28.34
C GLU A 367 -1.92 6.70 -27.06
N LEU A 368 -1.90 5.40 -26.74
CA LEU A 368 -2.58 4.87 -25.57
C LEU A 368 -1.81 5.12 -24.26
N VAL A 369 -0.52 4.78 -24.23
CA VAL A 369 0.34 4.80 -23.04
C VAL A 369 0.75 6.22 -22.67
N VAL A 370 1.19 7.02 -23.64
CA VAL A 370 1.81 8.33 -23.35
C VAL A 370 0.80 9.47 -23.39
N LYS A 371 -0.18 9.40 -24.29
CA LYS A 371 -1.09 10.53 -24.56
C LYS A 371 -2.47 10.39 -23.92
N TRP A 372 -2.95 9.16 -23.72
CA TRP A 372 -4.31 8.91 -23.25
C TRP A 372 -4.38 8.54 -21.76
N ALA A 373 -3.43 7.74 -21.27
CA ALA A 373 -3.43 7.23 -19.90
C ALA A 373 -3.07 8.32 -18.87
N ASP A 374 -3.87 8.42 -17.81
CA ASP A 374 -3.56 9.19 -16.61
C ASP A 374 -2.99 8.30 -15.50
N VAL A 375 -3.44 7.05 -15.47
CA VAL A 375 -2.97 5.99 -14.57
C VAL A 375 -2.60 4.78 -15.42
N ILE A 376 -1.41 4.24 -15.21
CA ILE A 376 -0.94 2.98 -15.80
C ILE A 376 -0.87 1.94 -14.70
N MET A 377 -1.68 0.88 -14.84
CA MET A 377 -1.79 -0.18 -13.85
C MET A 377 -1.28 -1.51 -14.42
N CYS A 378 -0.26 -2.05 -13.78
CA CYS A 378 0.35 -3.32 -14.16
C CYS A 378 -0.24 -4.50 -13.39
N ALA A 379 -0.49 -5.59 -14.12
CA ALA A 379 -0.96 -6.84 -13.53
C ALA A 379 0.08 -7.49 -12.61
N GLY A 380 -0.40 -8.25 -11.63
CA GLY A 380 0.42 -9.27 -10.96
C GLY A 380 0.45 -10.57 -11.77
N GLY A 381 1.52 -11.36 -11.63
CA GLY A 381 1.73 -12.63 -12.33
C GLY A 381 3.22 -12.89 -12.55
N ASN A 382 3.59 -13.31 -13.76
CA ASN A 382 4.98 -13.56 -14.16
C ASN A 382 5.66 -12.25 -14.60
N THR A 383 6.45 -11.64 -13.71
CA THR A 383 7.12 -10.36 -13.98
C THR A 383 8.21 -10.49 -15.03
N LEU A 384 8.96 -11.59 -15.04
CA LEU A 384 10.05 -11.81 -16.00
C LEU A 384 9.50 -11.83 -17.44
N HIS A 385 8.41 -12.57 -17.68
CA HIS A 385 7.70 -12.55 -18.96
C HIS A 385 7.28 -11.14 -19.36
N ALA A 386 6.69 -10.38 -18.43
CA ALA A 386 6.26 -9.01 -18.71
C ALA A 386 7.43 -8.10 -19.10
N LEU A 387 8.52 -8.10 -18.33
CA LEU A 387 9.69 -7.25 -18.60
C LEU A 387 10.36 -7.59 -19.93
N LEU A 388 10.48 -8.89 -20.27
CA LEU A 388 11.00 -9.34 -21.56
C LEU A 388 10.14 -8.83 -22.72
N ARG A 389 8.82 -9.05 -22.64
CA ARG A 389 7.87 -8.59 -23.67
C ARG A 389 7.88 -7.07 -23.81
N TRP A 390 7.91 -6.34 -22.69
CA TRP A 390 7.92 -4.88 -22.71
C TRP A 390 9.18 -4.33 -23.38
N LYS A 391 10.35 -4.93 -23.10
CA LYS A 391 11.62 -4.55 -23.73
C LYS A 391 11.65 -4.90 -25.22
N GLU A 392 11.10 -6.04 -25.61
CA GLU A 392 11.03 -6.48 -27.00
C GLU A 392 10.16 -5.56 -27.87
N VAL A 393 9.00 -5.15 -27.34
CA VAL A 393 8.06 -4.29 -28.08
C VAL A 393 8.30 -2.79 -27.84
N GLY A 394 9.24 -2.41 -26.98
CA GLY A 394 9.57 -1.02 -26.64
C GLY A 394 8.54 -0.31 -25.74
N LEU A 395 7.74 -1.07 -25.00
CA LEU A 395 6.72 -0.55 -24.06
C LEU A 395 7.36 0.03 -22.80
N ASP A 396 8.50 -0.50 -22.35
CA ASP A 396 9.31 0.01 -21.24
C ASP A 396 9.65 1.51 -21.42
N LEU A 397 10.09 1.89 -22.62
CA LEU A 397 10.40 3.28 -22.97
C LEU A 397 9.16 4.17 -22.98
N LEU A 398 8.02 3.64 -23.44
CA LEU A 398 6.76 4.38 -23.45
C LEU A 398 6.22 4.59 -22.02
N ILE A 399 6.37 3.61 -21.13
CA ILE A 399 6.01 3.74 -19.71
C ILE A 399 6.90 4.81 -19.04
N LYS A 400 8.20 4.81 -19.32
CA LYS A 400 9.12 5.85 -18.81
C LYS A 400 8.73 7.23 -19.29
N GLU A 401 8.41 7.37 -20.58
CA GLU A 401 7.93 8.64 -21.16
C GLU A 401 6.59 9.09 -20.54
N ALA A 402 5.64 8.17 -20.35
CA ALA A 402 4.36 8.48 -19.71
C ALA A 402 4.52 8.93 -18.26
N SER A 403 5.42 8.29 -17.50
CA SER A 403 5.75 8.68 -16.13
C SER A 403 6.32 10.10 -16.06
N LEU A 404 7.21 10.47 -16.99
CA LEU A 404 7.75 11.84 -17.12
C LEU A 404 6.72 12.87 -17.60
N ASN A 405 5.58 12.42 -18.14
CA ASN A 405 4.44 13.25 -18.48
C ASN A 405 3.37 13.26 -17.38
N GLY A 406 3.62 12.60 -16.25
CA GLY A 406 2.74 12.63 -15.07
C GLY A 406 1.73 11.52 -14.92
N ALA A 407 1.81 10.48 -15.75
CA ALA A 407 1.04 9.27 -15.50
C ALA A 407 1.44 8.64 -14.16
N VAL A 408 0.44 8.28 -13.35
CA VAL A 408 0.65 7.53 -12.11
C VAL A 408 0.91 6.07 -12.49
N LEU A 409 2.05 5.53 -12.06
CA LEU A 409 2.36 4.11 -12.21
C LEU A 409 1.87 3.36 -10.98
N CYS A 410 1.07 2.32 -11.14
CA CYS A 410 0.65 1.50 -10.02
C CYS A 410 0.59 0.01 -10.36
N GLY A 411 0.67 -0.82 -9.34
CA GLY A 411 0.59 -2.27 -9.51
C GLY A 411 0.64 -2.98 -8.17
N GLY A 412 0.19 -4.23 -8.16
CA GLY A 412 0.21 -5.07 -6.97
C GLY A 412 0.96 -6.37 -7.24
N SER A 413 1.58 -6.94 -6.20
CA SER A 413 2.41 -8.15 -6.34
C SER A 413 3.58 -7.89 -7.30
N ALA A 414 3.83 -8.79 -8.25
CA ALA A 414 4.71 -8.62 -9.39
C ALA A 414 4.59 -7.25 -10.11
N GLY A 415 3.38 -6.69 -10.24
CA GLY A 415 3.16 -5.37 -10.85
C GLY A 415 3.62 -4.20 -9.98
N ALA A 416 3.85 -4.42 -8.68
CA ALA A 416 4.51 -3.45 -7.80
C ALA A 416 6.02 -3.49 -7.98
N GLY A 417 6.59 -4.70 -8.09
CA GLY A 417 8.03 -4.91 -8.19
C GLY A 417 8.67 -4.41 -9.49
N CYS A 418 7.92 -4.30 -10.60
CA CYS A 418 8.49 -3.84 -11.86
C CYS A 418 8.97 -2.38 -11.85
N TRP A 419 8.54 -1.56 -10.88
CA TRP A 419 8.97 -0.16 -10.73
C TRP A 419 10.34 -0.01 -10.09
N PHE A 420 10.84 -1.05 -9.43
CA PHE A 420 12.08 -1.04 -8.67
C PHE A 420 13.28 -1.38 -9.55
N SER A 421 14.51 -1.26 -9.03
CA SER A 421 15.72 -1.69 -9.74
C SER A 421 15.84 -3.21 -9.75
N SER A 422 15.25 -3.89 -8.77
CA SER A 422 15.14 -5.35 -8.75
C SER A 422 13.90 -5.82 -7.98
N LEU A 423 13.54 -7.10 -8.13
CA LEU A 423 12.46 -7.71 -7.36
C LEU A 423 12.74 -9.15 -6.93
N HIS A 424 12.14 -9.51 -5.80
CA HIS A 424 12.00 -10.88 -5.31
C HIS A 424 10.80 -11.55 -5.99
N THR A 425 11.02 -12.59 -6.79
CA THR A 425 10.00 -13.14 -7.71
C THR A 425 9.96 -14.66 -7.80
N ASP A 426 8.76 -15.20 -8.00
CA ASP A 426 8.43 -16.60 -8.31
C ASP A 426 8.20 -16.81 -9.82
N SER A 427 8.76 -15.95 -10.68
CA SER A 427 8.56 -16.03 -12.14
C SER A 427 9.03 -17.34 -12.77
N LEU A 428 9.92 -18.08 -12.09
CA LEU A 428 10.42 -19.39 -12.51
C LEU A 428 9.63 -20.57 -11.94
N ARG A 429 8.63 -20.30 -11.08
CA ARG A 429 7.77 -21.36 -10.54
C ARG A 429 7.06 -22.06 -11.70
N PRO A 430 7.07 -23.41 -11.77
CA PRO A 430 6.58 -24.14 -12.94
C PRO A 430 5.14 -23.79 -13.36
N ASP A 431 4.25 -23.57 -12.39
CA ASP A 431 2.84 -23.27 -12.64
C ASP A 431 2.55 -21.75 -12.77
N ASN A 432 3.58 -20.88 -12.72
CA ASN A 432 3.47 -19.44 -12.96
C ASN A 432 3.53 -19.11 -14.46
N THR A 433 2.65 -19.77 -15.22
CA THR A 433 2.60 -19.69 -16.68
C THR A 433 1.18 -19.46 -17.16
N LYS A 434 1.02 -19.19 -18.46
CA LYS A 434 -0.29 -18.99 -19.10
C LYS A 434 -1.23 -20.20 -18.92
N ASN A 435 -0.67 -21.41 -18.79
CA ASN A 435 -1.43 -22.68 -18.78
C ASN A 435 -1.15 -23.52 -17.53
N LYS A 436 -1.26 -22.86 -16.38
CA LYS A 436 -1.14 -23.44 -15.03
C LYS A 436 -1.84 -24.79 -14.87
N GLU A 437 -3.09 -24.91 -15.32
CA GLU A 437 -3.89 -26.12 -15.15
C GLU A 437 -3.29 -27.35 -15.86
N GLN A 438 -2.66 -27.15 -17.02
CA GLN A 438 -1.97 -28.25 -17.72
C GLN A 438 -0.68 -28.65 -16.99
N VAL A 439 0.12 -27.66 -16.56
CA VAL A 439 1.35 -27.92 -15.78
C VAL A 439 1.05 -28.73 -14.53
N LEU A 440 -0.01 -28.37 -13.81
CA LEU A 440 -0.47 -29.09 -12.61
C LEU A 440 -0.99 -30.51 -12.89
N ALA A 441 -1.41 -30.80 -14.12
CA ALA A 441 -1.88 -32.12 -14.53
C ALA A 441 -0.74 -33.02 -15.04
N ASP A 442 0.27 -32.42 -15.69
CA ASP A 442 1.37 -33.13 -16.36
C ASP A 442 2.60 -33.33 -15.46
N MET A 443 2.82 -32.47 -14.46
CA MET A 443 3.97 -32.56 -13.53
C MET A 443 3.58 -33.25 -12.22
N ASP A 444 4.53 -33.95 -11.61
CA ASP A 444 4.34 -34.53 -10.28
C ASP A 444 4.61 -33.51 -9.15
N ASP A 445 4.19 -33.87 -7.93
CA ASP A 445 4.28 -33.00 -6.76
C ASP A 445 5.75 -32.67 -6.39
N GLU A 446 6.73 -33.51 -6.75
CA GLU A 446 8.15 -33.30 -6.44
C GLU A 446 8.74 -32.23 -7.38
N ASP A 447 8.49 -32.34 -8.68
CA ASP A 447 8.92 -31.36 -9.66
C ASP A 447 8.22 -29.99 -9.47
N LEU A 448 6.94 -29.98 -9.06
CA LEU A 448 6.21 -28.74 -8.72
C LEU A 448 6.77 -28.03 -7.49
N ALA A 449 7.40 -28.76 -6.57
CA ALA A 449 8.01 -28.21 -5.37
C ALA A 449 9.48 -27.79 -5.57
N ASN A 450 10.12 -28.22 -6.65
CA ASN A 450 11.53 -28.00 -6.91
C ASN A 450 11.80 -26.65 -7.61
N TRP A 451 11.57 -25.56 -6.90
CA TRP A 451 11.91 -24.19 -7.31
C TRP A 451 12.11 -23.32 -6.07
N ASP A 452 12.75 -22.16 -6.22
CA ASP A 452 12.85 -21.16 -5.15
C ASP A 452 12.69 -19.75 -5.70
N TYR A 453 12.43 -18.79 -4.82
CA TYR A 453 12.41 -17.38 -5.20
C TYR A 453 13.77 -16.91 -5.72
N THR A 454 13.75 -16.00 -6.67
CA THR A 454 14.96 -15.43 -7.25
C THR A 454 14.88 -13.91 -7.34
N LYS A 455 16.05 -13.29 -7.50
CA LYS A 455 16.19 -11.86 -7.79
C LYS A 455 16.26 -11.65 -9.30
N ILE A 456 15.47 -10.73 -9.82
CA ILE A 456 15.64 -10.24 -11.22
C ILE A 456 15.73 -8.71 -11.25
N SER A 457 16.39 -8.17 -12.28
CA SER A 457 16.39 -6.73 -12.58
C SER A 457 15.00 -6.26 -13.03
N ALA A 458 14.68 -4.99 -12.80
CA ALA A 458 13.41 -4.36 -13.16
C ALA A 458 13.64 -2.95 -13.76
N LEU A 459 12.58 -2.13 -13.92
CA LEU A 459 12.66 -0.90 -14.73
C LEU A 459 13.51 0.22 -14.10
N GLY A 460 13.79 0.15 -12.79
CA GLY A 460 14.71 1.06 -12.09
C GLY A 460 14.18 2.48 -11.87
N PHE A 461 12.91 2.64 -11.49
CA PHE A 461 12.42 3.95 -11.01
C PHE A 461 12.75 4.18 -9.53
N ILE A 462 12.77 3.13 -8.72
CA ILE A 462 13.13 3.15 -7.31
C ILE A 462 14.37 2.28 -7.15
N ASP A 463 15.45 2.82 -6.61
CA ASP A 463 16.71 2.07 -6.45
C ASP A 463 16.71 1.21 -5.17
N ALA A 464 15.86 0.20 -5.17
CA ALA A 464 15.74 -0.78 -4.11
C ALA A 464 15.26 -2.12 -4.70
N MET A 465 15.37 -3.21 -3.94
CA MET A 465 14.69 -4.46 -4.27
C MET A 465 13.26 -4.45 -3.73
N CYS A 466 12.25 -4.78 -4.54
CA CYS A 466 10.87 -4.93 -4.05
C CYS A 466 10.58 -6.36 -3.57
N VAL A 467 9.97 -6.48 -2.39
CA VAL A 467 9.48 -7.75 -1.83
C VAL A 467 7.98 -7.62 -1.53
N PRO A 468 7.11 -7.93 -2.52
CA PRO A 468 5.66 -7.83 -2.30
C PRO A 468 5.11 -9.01 -1.49
N HIS A 469 4.02 -8.80 -0.76
CA HIS A 469 3.45 -9.74 0.21
C HIS A 469 4.49 -10.16 1.26
N PHE A 470 5.08 -9.15 1.91
CA PHE A 470 6.16 -9.35 2.86
C PHE A 470 5.70 -10.10 4.13
N ASP A 471 4.45 -9.88 4.55
CA ASP A 471 3.82 -10.41 5.77
C ASP A 471 3.25 -11.84 5.66
N VAL A 472 3.47 -12.55 4.54
CA VAL A 472 2.88 -13.88 4.31
C VAL A 472 3.92 -14.96 4.02
N THR A 473 3.49 -16.20 4.21
CA THR A 473 4.22 -17.36 3.71
C THR A 473 4.20 -17.37 2.19
N GLY A 474 5.40 -17.36 1.60
CA GLY A 474 5.63 -17.49 0.17
C GLY A 474 5.16 -18.85 -0.38
N THR A 475 5.14 -18.97 -1.70
CA THR A 475 4.60 -20.16 -2.36
C THR A 475 5.53 -21.37 -2.32
N ASN A 476 6.75 -21.20 -1.84
CA ASN A 476 7.71 -22.27 -1.48
C ASN A 476 7.50 -22.79 -0.03
N GLY A 477 6.63 -22.14 0.77
CA GLY A 477 6.34 -22.54 2.14
C GLY A 477 7.14 -21.82 3.23
N ASN A 478 8.10 -20.95 2.86
CA ASN A 478 8.87 -20.11 3.79
C ASN A 478 8.21 -18.73 3.96
N ALA A 479 8.55 -17.99 5.02
CA ALA A 479 8.14 -16.60 5.11
C ALA A 479 8.87 -15.77 4.03
N ARG A 480 8.15 -14.85 3.39
CA ARG A 480 8.72 -14.06 2.30
C ARG A 480 9.77 -13.07 2.78
N SER A 481 9.67 -12.62 4.04
CA SER A 481 10.70 -11.87 4.75
C SER A 481 12.01 -12.65 4.79
N ASP A 482 11.96 -13.90 5.26
CA ASP A 482 13.15 -14.73 5.50
C ASP A 482 13.87 -15.05 4.19
N ASP A 483 13.12 -15.34 3.11
CA ASP A 483 13.71 -15.56 1.79
C ASP A 483 14.42 -14.31 1.27
N ALA A 484 13.84 -13.13 1.49
CA ALA A 484 14.43 -11.86 1.07
C ALA A 484 15.67 -11.48 1.91
N GLU A 485 15.63 -11.71 3.23
CA GLU A 485 16.76 -11.50 4.13
C GLU A 485 17.93 -12.39 3.75
N LYS A 486 17.71 -13.69 3.57
CA LYS A 486 18.72 -14.63 3.10
C LYS A 486 19.34 -14.21 1.76
N MET A 487 18.51 -13.71 0.84
CA MET A 487 18.98 -13.22 -0.46
C MET A 487 19.90 -11.98 -0.33
N LEU A 488 19.62 -11.10 0.62
CA LEU A 488 20.46 -9.94 0.95
C LEU A 488 21.73 -10.32 1.72
N GLU A 489 21.68 -11.34 2.58
CA GLU A 489 22.86 -11.89 3.28
C GLU A 489 23.84 -12.52 2.29
N GLU A 490 23.33 -13.31 1.32
CA GLU A 490 24.15 -13.98 0.32
C GLU A 490 24.74 -13.01 -0.71
N ASN A 491 23.99 -11.95 -1.05
CA ASN A 491 24.40 -10.91 -2.00
C ASN A 491 23.99 -9.51 -1.50
N PRO A 492 24.79 -8.91 -0.61
CA PRO A 492 24.53 -7.57 -0.10
C PRO A 492 24.53 -6.59 -1.28
N THR A 493 23.34 -6.09 -1.59
CA THR A 493 23.05 -5.19 -2.71
C THR A 493 22.31 -3.97 -2.16
N THR A 494 21.65 -3.18 -3.02
CA THR A 494 20.76 -2.10 -2.59
C THR A 494 19.69 -2.59 -1.62
N ALA A 495 19.28 -1.70 -0.71
CA ALA A 495 18.23 -1.94 0.28
C ALA A 495 16.97 -2.54 -0.37
N ALA A 496 16.20 -3.31 0.41
CA ALA A 496 14.92 -3.82 -0.04
C ALA A 496 13.74 -3.12 0.66
N ILE A 497 12.64 -3.01 -0.07
CA ILE A 497 11.35 -2.55 0.45
C ILE A 497 10.39 -3.74 0.47
N GLY A 498 10.07 -4.20 1.67
CA GLY A 498 8.98 -5.13 1.94
C GLY A 498 7.63 -4.41 1.88
N VAL A 499 6.64 -4.98 1.20
CA VAL A 499 5.30 -4.41 1.14
C VAL A 499 4.28 -5.47 1.54
N ASP A 500 3.62 -5.28 2.68
CA ASP A 500 2.57 -6.18 3.17
C ASP A 500 1.38 -6.23 2.23
N GLU A 501 0.63 -7.33 2.26
CA GLU A 501 -0.50 -7.59 1.36
C GLU A 501 -1.48 -6.41 1.24
N ASN A 502 -1.83 -5.74 2.34
CA ASN A 502 -2.81 -4.64 2.37
C ASN A 502 -2.16 -3.25 2.45
N ALA A 503 -0.85 -3.13 2.24
CA ALA A 503 -0.14 -1.86 2.25
C ALA A 503 0.26 -1.42 0.83
N ALA A 504 0.68 -0.16 0.71
CA ALA A 504 1.32 0.37 -0.48
C ALA A 504 2.48 1.30 -0.13
N PHE A 505 3.60 1.12 -0.83
CA PHE A 505 4.71 2.05 -0.86
C PHE A 505 4.47 3.07 -1.97
N VAL A 506 4.47 4.36 -1.61
CA VAL A 506 4.15 5.46 -2.53
C VAL A 506 5.38 6.33 -2.70
N VAL A 507 5.75 6.63 -3.95
CA VAL A 507 6.87 7.52 -4.31
C VAL A 507 6.36 8.66 -5.16
N VAL A 508 6.74 9.88 -4.82
CA VAL A 508 6.43 11.12 -5.54
C VAL A 508 7.72 11.92 -5.71
N GLY A 509 8.31 11.85 -6.89
CA GLY A 509 9.63 12.45 -7.13
C GLY A 509 10.71 11.71 -6.36
N ASP A 510 11.38 12.43 -5.46
CA ASP A 510 12.40 11.94 -4.54
C ASP A 510 11.88 11.70 -3.12
N GLU A 511 10.58 11.83 -2.87
CA GLU A 511 9.98 11.57 -1.56
C GLU A 511 9.11 10.30 -1.58
N ALA A 512 8.95 9.65 -0.43
CA ALA A 512 8.25 8.39 -0.25
C ALA A 512 7.41 8.32 1.02
N LEU A 513 6.36 7.49 1.02
CA LEU A 513 5.58 7.17 2.21
C LEU A 513 4.92 5.77 2.16
N ALA A 514 4.64 5.21 3.33
CA ALA A 514 3.89 3.96 3.46
C ALA A 514 2.40 4.23 3.77
N ILE A 515 1.49 3.57 3.06
CA ILE A 515 0.04 3.65 3.29
C ILE A 515 -0.49 2.29 3.72
N SER A 516 -1.20 2.27 4.84
CA SER A 516 -1.99 1.11 5.25
C SER A 516 -3.39 1.17 4.63
N GLY A 517 -3.77 0.13 3.88
CA GLY A 517 -5.12 0.02 3.32
C GLY A 517 -6.18 -0.46 4.34
N ASP A 518 -5.76 -1.15 5.40
CA ASP A 518 -6.63 -1.72 6.44
C ASP A 518 -6.36 -1.15 7.86
N GLY A 519 -5.41 -0.23 7.99
CA GLY A 519 -4.99 0.37 9.25
C GLY A 519 -4.06 -0.50 10.09
N LYS A 520 -3.56 -1.62 9.55
CA LYS A 520 -2.64 -2.55 10.23
C LYS A 520 -1.38 -2.83 9.41
N ALA A 521 -1.55 -3.17 8.13
CA ALA A 521 -0.45 -3.53 7.24
C ALA A 521 0.47 -2.33 7.01
N THR A 522 1.76 -2.59 6.80
CA THR A 522 2.77 -1.56 6.54
C THR A 522 3.77 -1.93 5.43
N CYS A 523 4.73 -1.05 5.19
CA CYS A 523 5.90 -1.34 4.38
C CYS A 523 7.11 -1.46 5.32
N HIS A 524 8.11 -2.22 4.90
CA HIS A 524 9.34 -2.46 5.66
C HIS A 524 10.52 -2.02 4.81
N VAL A 525 11.55 -1.50 5.46
CA VAL A 525 12.87 -1.32 4.87
C VAL A 525 13.80 -2.40 5.41
N VAL A 526 14.53 -3.06 4.53
CA VAL A 526 15.40 -4.18 4.85
C VAL A 526 16.79 -3.89 4.30
N VAL A 527 17.79 -3.81 5.16
CA VAL A 527 19.19 -3.51 4.76
C VAL A 527 20.18 -4.52 5.31
N PRO A 528 21.24 -4.84 4.55
CA PRO A 528 22.40 -5.49 5.10
C PRO A 528 23.26 -4.48 5.88
N VAL A 529 23.69 -4.85 7.09
CA VAL A 529 24.65 -4.07 7.89
C VAL A 529 26.05 -4.34 7.36
N GLU A 530 26.70 -3.33 6.78
CA GLU A 530 28.02 -3.48 6.14
C GLU A 530 29.10 -4.08 7.05
N THR A 531 29.01 -3.84 8.36
CA THR A 531 30.04 -4.25 9.33
C THR A 531 29.87 -5.68 9.85
N THR A 532 28.64 -6.16 10.02
CA THR A 532 28.34 -7.49 10.58
C THR A 532 27.90 -8.50 9.52
N GLY A 533 27.40 -8.03 8.38
CA GLY A 533 26.74 -8.84 7.36
C GLY A 533 25.32 -9.30 7.74
N GLU A 534 24.83 -8.90 8.92
CA GLU A 534 23.47 -9.19 9.40
C GLU A 534 22.47 -8.30 8.66
N VAL A 535 21.29 -8.83 8.35
CA VAL A 535 20.22 -8.06 7.72
C VAL A 535 19.25 -7.56 8.80
N ILE A 536 18.91 -6.28 8.74
CA ILE A 536 17.96 -5.63 9.65
C ILE A 536 16.72 -5.23 8.85
N SER A 537 15.55 -5.54 9.39
CA SER A 537 14.24 -5.12 8.89
C SER A 537 13.60 -4.14 9.87
N ALA A 538 13.03 -3.04 9.36
CA ALA A 538 12.31 -2.05 10.17
C ALA A 538 10.99 -1.66 9.50
N PRO A 539 9.86 -1.62 10.25
CA PRO A 539 8.60 -1.16 9.70
C PRO A 539 8.60 0.36 9.49
N LEU A 540 8.03 0.80 8.36
CA LEU A 540 7.82 2.20 8.05
C LEU A 540 6.55 2.72 8.75
N PRO A 541 6.55 3.93 9.34
CA PRO A 541 5.35 4.51 9.90
C PRO A 541 4.29 4.83 8.84
N THR A 542 3.05 4.38 9.06
CA THR A 542 1.90 4.68 8.19
C THR A 542 1.17 5.97 8.56
N THR A 543 1.70 6.71 9.55
CA THR A 543 1.13 7.96 10.09
C THR A 543 1.83 9.22 9.57
N TRP A 544 2.75 9.08 8.62
CA TRP A 544 3.41 10.22 8.00
C TRP A 544 2.39 11.19 7.41
N GLN A 545 2.46 12.45 7.85
CA GLN A 545 1.59 13.52 7.35
C GLN A 545 2.09 14.08 6.03
N GLU A 546 3.40 14.03 5.81
CA GLU A 546 4.09 14.43 4.57
C GLU A 546 5.07 13.31 4.19
N PRO A 547 5.30 13.06 2.89
CA PRO A 547 6.33 12.12 2.44
C PRO A 547 7.74 12.55 2.92
N VAL A 548 8.64 11.58 2.97
CA VAL A 548 10.03 11.73 3.46
C VAL A 548 10.99 11.43 2.30
N PRO A 549 12.14 12.10 2.17
CA PRO A 549 13.13 11.79 1.14
C PRO A 549 13.44 10.28 1.06
N LEU A 550 13.45 9.74 -0.16
CA LEU A 550 13.55 8.31 -0.43
C LEU A 550 14.90 7.75 0.04
N ASP A 551 15.99 8.50 -0.08
CA ASP A 551 17.30 8.15 0.47
C ASP A 551 17.25 7.97 1.99
N GLU A 552 16.61 8.90 2.71
CA GLU A 552 16.41 8.76 4.17
C GLU A 552 15.55 7.54 4.53
N VAL A 553 14.54 7.20 3.71
CA VAL A 553 13.73 5.99 3.90
C VAL A 553 14.59 4.72 3.75
N LEU A 554 15.52 4.72 2.79
CA LEU A 554 16.42 3.58 2.55
C LEU A 554 17.52 3.46 3.62
N GLU A 555 17.86 4.55 4.31
CA GLU A 555 18.83 4.60 5.42
C GLU A 555 18.22 4.44 6.81
N PHE A 556 16.89 4.44 6.90
CA PHE A 556 16.12 4.27 8.13
C PHE A 556 16.58 3.09 9.04
N PRO A 557 17.03 1.93 8.54
CA PRO A 557 17.30 0.73 9.35
C PRO A 557 18.71 0.61 9.97
N LEU A 558 19.39 1.71 10.31
CA LEU A 558 20.47 1.65 11.31
C LEU A 558 19.89 1.95 12.70
N PRO A 559 19.32 0.98 13.43
CA PRO A 559 19.13 1.15 14.85
C PRO A 559 20.53 1.35 15.43
N ALA A 560 20.77 2.51 16.05
CA ALA A 560 21.76 2.53 17.10
C ALA A 560 21.27 1.49 18.10
N ASN A 561 21.88 0.29 18.13
CA ASN A 561 21.47 -0.81 19.00
C ASN A 561 21.08 -0.20 20.35
N ALA A 562 19.80 -0.27 20.70
CA ALA A 562 19.25 0.57 21.77
C ALA A 562 20.08 0.41 23.04
N ILE A 563 20.60 -0.79 23.30
CA ILE A 563 21.48 -1.11 24.42
C ILE A 563 22.82 -0.32 24.35
N PRO A 564 23.72 -0.50 23.35
CA PRO A 564 24.93 0.33 23.21
C PRO A 564 24.67 1.85 23.21
N HIS A 565 23.61 2.31 22.54
CA HIS A 565 23.28 3.74 22.54
C HIS A 565 22.91 4.23 23.94
N LEU A 566 22.05 3.48 24.64
CA LEU A 566 21.66 3.79 26.02
C LEU A 566 22.82 3.68 27.00
N GLU A 567 23.69 2.67 26.85
CA GLU A 567 24.91 2.53 27.66
C GLU A 567 25.81 3.74 27.46
N ALA A 568 26.05 4.17 26.22
CA ALA A 568 26.83 5.37 25.91
C ALA A 568 26.21 6.64 26.51
N LEU A 569 24.88 6.82 26.38
CA LEU A 569 24.17 7.95 26.97
C LEU A 569 24.19 7.93 28.51
N SER A 570 24.14 6.75 29.13
CA SER A 570 24.07 6.60 30.59
C SER A 570 25.28 7.18 31.30
N GLU A 571 26.47 7.14 30.67
CA GLU A 571 27.69 7.75 31.19
C GLU A 571 27.59 9.28 31.30
N HIS A 572 26.70 9.90 30.51
CA HIS A 572 26.57 11.34 30.41
C HIS A 572 25.47 11.97 31.27
N VAL A 573 24.66 11.18 31.97
CA VAL A 573 23.55 11.69 32.84
C VAL A 573 24.05 12.70 33.88
N ASN A 574 25.25 12.49 34.41
CA ASN A 574 25.88 13.37 35.41
C ASN A 574 26.84 14.42 34.81
N THR A 575 26.84 14.58 33.48
CA THR A 575 27.65 15.61 32.81
C THR A 575 27.01 16.97 32.98
N ASP A 576 27.82 17.98 33.31
CA ASP A 576 27.35 19.37 33.33
C ASP A 576 27.43 19.99 31.93
N PHE A 577 26.27 20.38 31.40
CA PHE A 577 26.11 21.03 30.10
C PHE A 577 25.96 22.56 30.22
N VAL A 578 25.91 23.10 31.44
CA VAL A 578 25.77 24.55 31.65
C VAL A 578 26.93 25.28 30.99
N VAL A 579 26.60 26.22 30.10
CA VAL A 579 27.61 26.98 29.36
C VAL A 579 28.20 28.06 30.27
N ALA A 580 29.50 27.95 30.59
CA ALA A 580 30.19 28.86 31.52
C ALA A 580 30.06 30.35 31.13
N ASP A 581 29.94 31.23 32.13
CA ASP A 581 30.01 32.68 31.93
C ASP A 581 31.45 33.11 31.67
N GLY A 582 31.79 33.26 30.39
CA GLY A 582 33.06 33.83 29.96
C GLY A 582 33.16 35.30 30.38
N SER A 583 34.22 35.64 31.11
CA SER A 583 34.54 36.97 31.64
C SER A 583 34.99 38.01 30.60
N ASN A 584 34.41 37.99 29.39
CA ASN A 584 34.75 38.92 28.30
C ASN A 584 33.52 39.72 27.82
N HIS A 585 32.94 40.53 28.71
CA HIS A 585 32.13 41.68 28.28
C HIS A 585 33.04 42.79 27.74
N SER A 586 33.54 42.63 26.51
CA SER A 586 34.15 43.75 25.78
C SER A 586 33.07 44.55 25.05
N ALA A 587 32.61 45.62 25.70
CA ALA A 587 32.12 46.87 25.11
C ALA A 587 31.23 46.77 23.85
N LEU A 588 29.92 46.59 24.05
CA LEU A 588 28.91 47.12 23.12
C LEU A 588 28.70 48.61 23.41
N GLY A 589 28.90 49.42 22.38
CA GLY A 589 28.86 50.88 22.43
C GLY A 589 27.51 51.43 22.88
N ALA A 590 27.56 52.50 23.65
CA ALA A 590 26.40 53.27 24.09
C ALA A 590 25.57 53.74 22.87
N GLY A 591 24.40 53.12 22.66
CA GLY A 591 23.46 53.54 21.61
C GLY A 591 22.39 52.51 21.19
N GLY A 592 22.50 51.23 21.54
CA GLY A 592 21.49 50.20 21.21
C GLY A 592 20.52 49.92 22.36
N SER A 593 19.27 49.59 22.05
CA SER A 593 18.31 49.01 22.99
C SER A 593 18.94 47.84 23.75
N GLU A 594 18.75 47.74 25.07
CA GLU A 594 19.17 46.57 25.84
C GLU A 594 18.60 45.31 25.18
N ILE A 595 19.50 44.40 24.78
CA ILE A 595 19.15 43.13 24.17
C ILE A 595 18.98 42.13 25.30
N PHE A 596 17.80 41.51 25.37
CA PHE A 596 17.44 40.54 26.39
C PHE A 596 17.21 39.17 25.76
N PRO A 597 17.57 38.05 26.44
CA PRO A 597 17.17 36.70 26.04
C PRO A 597 15.67 36.61 25.77
N LYS A 598 15.29 35.95 24.67
CA LYS A 598 13.89 35.71 24.30
C LYS A 598 13.70 34.21 24.10
N ILE A 599 13.04 33.55 25.05
CA ILE A 599 12.86 32.09 25.02
C ILE A 599 11.38 31.74 25.11
N VAL A 600 10.93 30.83 24.24
CA VAL A 600 9.59 30.25 24.24
C VAL A 600 9.69 28.73 24.40
N ALA A 601 9.46 28.25 25.62
CA ALA A 601 9.53 26.84 25.97
C ALA A 601 8.11 26.24 26.04
N ALA A 602 7.77 25.32 25.14
CA ALA A 602 6.43 24.73 25.04
C ALA A 602 6.34 23.32 25.63
N GLY A 603 5.18 22.97 26.20
CA GLY A 603 4.98 21.66 26.83
C GLY A 603 5.12 20.50 25.84
N LYS A 604 4.67 20.67 24.59
CA LYS A 604 4.91 19.74 23.48
C LYS A 604 5.26 20.48 22.17
N PRO A 605 5.89 19.81 21.19
CA PRO A 605 6.29 20.45 19.93
C PRO A 605 5.14 21.11 19.17
N SER A 606 3.99 20.43 19.06
CA SER A 606 2.83 20.97 18.34
C SER A 606 2.19 22.21 18.98
N ALA A 607 2.48 22.50 20.26
CA ALA A 607 1.97 23.71 20.90
C ALA A 607 2.59 25.00 20.34
N LEU A 608 3.83 24.95 19.83
CA LEU A 608 4.48 26.09 19.15
C LEU A 608 3.67 26.54 17.92
N GLN A 609 2.88 25.64 17.34
CA GLN A 609 2.05 25.89 16.18
C GLN A 609 0.63 26.38 16.53
N LEU A 610 0.27 26.51 17.81
CA LEU A 610 -1.02 27.04 18.21
C LEU A 610 -1.06 28.56 18.06
N GLY A 611 -2.21 29.10 17.62
CA GLY A 611 -2.36 30.51 17.27
C GLY A 611 -1.76 31.49 18.29
N PRO A 612 -2.11 31.41 19.59
CA PRO A 612 -1.57 32.32 20.59
C PRO A 612 -0.05 32.24 20.76
N ILE A 613 0.51 31.04 20.77
CA ILE A 613 1.95 30.80 21.00
C ILE A 613 2.75 31.18 19.74
N PHE A 614 2.28 30.77 18.56
CA PHE A 614 2.86 31.12 17.27
C PHE A 614 2.93 32.64 17.07
N VAL A 615 1.82 33.35 17.32
CA VAL A 615 1.78 34.81 17.27
C VAL A 615 2.79 35.42 18.24
N LYS A 616 2.95 34.84 19.43
CA LYS A 616 3.92 35.34 20.39
C LYS A 616 5.37 35.21 19.90
N ILE A 617 5.72 34.12 19.23
CA ILE A 617 7.06 33.93 18.65
C ILE A 617 7.34 35.00 17.58
N LEU A 618 6.36 35.32 16.73
CA LEU A 618 6.48 36.38 15.72
C LEU A 618 6.58 37.78 16.35
N GLU A 619 5.79 38.07 17.40
CA GLU A 619 5.91 39.32 18.15
C GLU A 619 7.31 39.52 18.74
N LEU A 620 7.91 38.45 19.27
CA LEU A 620 9.24 38.48 19.88
C LEU A 620 10.35 38.65 18.83
N SER A 621 10.18 38.09 17.63
CA SER A 621 11.12 38.26 16.52
C SER A 621 11.05 39.69 15.95
N GLY A 622 9.89 40.35 16.05
CA GLY A 622 9.66 41.68 15.49
C GLY A 622 9.54 41.69 13.97
N LYS A 623 9.34 40.52 13.35
CA LYS A 623 9.22 40.35 11.89
C LYS A 623 7.95 39.57 11.56
N GLU A 624 7.29 39.97 10.47
CA GLU A 624 6.13 39.23 9.94
C GLU A 624 6.54 37.89 9.32
N SER A 625 7.73 37.83 8.70
CA SER A 625 8.34 36.62 8.11
C SER A 625 9.81 36.51 8.57
N PRO A 626 10.08 36.03 9.80
CA PRO A 626 11.45 35.82 10.29
C PRO A 626 12.18 34.69 9.56
N ASN A 627 13.52 34.75 9.54
CA ASN A 627 14.35 33.60 9.19
C ASN A 627 14.30 32.57 10.34
N LEU A 628 13.84 31.36 10.04
CA LEU A 628 13.73 30.27 11.01
C LEU A 628 14.83 29.23 10.78
N LEU A 629 15.67 29.01 11.78
CA LEU A 629 16.58 27.86 11.82
C LEU A 629 15.99 26.75 12.68
N TRP A 630 15.76 25.59 12.10
CA TRP A 630 15.35 24.39 12.81
C TRP A 630 16.57 23.52 13.14
N ILE A 631 16.71 23.08 14.38
CA ILE A 631 17.78 22.19 14.85
C ILE A 631 17.15 20.86 15.23
N GLY A 632 17.42 19.84 14.42
CA GLY A 632 16.74 18.54 14.46
C GLY A 632 17.34 17.52 15.40
N THR A 633 18.44 17.84 16.07
CA THR A 633 19.34 16.84 16.66
C THR A 633 18.63 15.95 17.68
N ALA A 634 17.71 16.50 18.48
CA ALA A 634 16.93 15.72 19.46
C ALA A 634 16.02 14.68 18.78
N SER A 635 15.55 14.96 17.56
CA SER A 635 14.79 14.02 16.75
C SER A 635 15.67 13.17 15.81
N PHE A 636 16.99 13.16 16.01
CA PHE A 636 17.95 12.52 15.10
C PHE A 636 17.87 13.07 13.67
N ASP A 637 17.67 14.39 13.55
CA ASP A 637 17.57 15.14 12.29
C ASP A 637 16.50 14.64 11.30
N ARG A 638 15.49 13.93 11.81
CA ARG A 638 14.37 13.39 11.03
C ARG A 638 13.61 14.44 10.22
N THR A 639 13.50 14.23 8.91
CA THR A 639 12.79 15.13 7.99
C THR A 639 11.29 15.25 8.27
N ASP A 640 10.61 14.17 8.68
CA ASP A 640 9.18 14.26 9.03
C ASP A 640 8.93 15.20 10.22
N ARG A 641 9.90 15.29 11.15
CA ARG A 641 9.86 16.22 12.28
C ARG A 641 10.16 17.64 11.85
N PHE A 642 11.10 17.85 10.93
CA PHE A 642 11.34 19.15 10.31
C PHE A 642 10.08 19.68 9.63
N ASN A 643 9.48 18.88 8.76
CA ASN A 643 8.29 19.23 7.98
C ASN A 643 7.11 19.59 8.90
N SER A 644 6.75 18.71 9.82
CA SER A 644 5.63 18.94 10.75
C SER A 644 5.88 20.11 11.71
N SER A 645 7.11 20.29 12.20
CA SER A 645 7.44 21.34 13.18
C SER A 645 7.59 22.72 12.55
N THR A 646 7.76 22.84 11.23
CA THR A 646 7.98 24.13 10.55
C THR A 646 6.82 24.55 9.66
N LEU A 647 5.82 23.68 9.44
CA LEU A 647 4.68 23.88 8.54
C LEU A 647 4.11 25.31 8.56
N ARG A 648 3.65 25.80 9.71
CA ARG A 648 3.00 27.13 9.80
C ARG A 648 3.94 28.30 9.51
N PHE A 649 5.24 28.15 9.79
CA PHE A 649 6.22 29.18 9.43
C PHE A 649 6.42 29.24 7.91
N ARG A 650 6.45 28.07 7.26
CA ARG A 650 6.50 27.95 5.79
C ARG A 650 5.24 28.54 5.14
N GLU A 651 4.05 28.28 5.72
CA GLU A 651 2.76 28.79 5.21
C GLU A 651 2.66 30.32 5.20
N ILE A 652 3.33 31.01 6.14
CA ILE A 652 3.36 32.48 6.19
C ILE A 652 4.56 33.08 5.44
N GLY A 653 5.31 32.26 4.69
CA GLY A 653 6.42 32.69 3.84
C GLY A 653 7.74 32.97 4.57
N CYS A 654 7.98 32.38 5.75
CA CYS A 654 9.30 32.45 6.39
C CYS A 654 10.36 31.69 5.56
N ASP A 655 11.59 32.20 5.49
CA ASP A 655 12.75 31.43 5.01
C ASP A 655 13.15 30.45 6.13
N VAL A 656 13.00 29.14 5.88
CA VAL A 656 13.23 28.08 6.85
C VAL A 656 14.44 27.25 6.41
N ARG A 657 15.41 27.07 7.30
CA ARG A 657 16.57 26.20 7.09
C ARG A 657 16.69 25.19 8.23
N ARG A 658 17.30 24.05 7.97
CA ARG A 658 17.69 23.08 9.01
C ARG A 658 19.19 23.07 9.24
N LEU A 659 19.60 22.67 10.44
CA LEU A 659 20.98 22.39 10.80
C LEU A 659 21.03 20.98 11.40
N ASP A 660 21.61 20.06 10.63
CA ASP A 660 21.73 18.65 10.98
C ASP A 660 23.13 18.41 11.57
N VAL A 661 23.18 17.85 12.78
CA VAL A 661 24.44 17.59 13.53
C VAL A 661 24.36 16.32 14.39
N SER A 662 23.30 15.51 14.21
CA SER A 662 23.08 14.25 14.90
C SER A 662 24.21 13.27 14.58
N ASP A 663 24.49 13.10 13.28
CA ASP A 663 25.54 12.21 12.79
C ASP A 663 26.83 13.01 12.52
N GLU A 664 28.00 12.40 12.72
CA GLU A 664 29.29 13.09 12.60
C GLU A 664 29.59 13.56 11.17
N GLU A 665 29.13 12.79 10.19
CA GLU A 665 29.34 13.05 8.77
C GLU A 665 28.56 14.28 8.26
N ASP A 666 27.45 14.62 8.91
CA ASP A 666 26.59 15.74 8.53
C ASP A 666 27.01 17.07 9.14
N VAL A 667 27.89 17.06 10.16
CA VAL A 667 28.26 18.27 10.90
C VAL A 667 28.91 19.29 9.95
N PRO A 668 28.29 20.47 9.75
CA PRO A 668 28.88 21.46 8.88
C PRO A 668 30.15 22.07 9.47
N THR A 669 30.90 22.77 8.61
CA THR A 669 32.04 23.55 9.09
C THR A 669 31.61 24.57 10.16
N SER A 670 32.47 24.83 11.16
CA SER A 670 32.17 25.79 12.23
C SER A 670 31.82 27.19 11.71
N GLN A 671 32.37 27.58 10.55
CA GLN A 671 32.02 28.83 9.89
C GLN A 671 30.56 28.81 9.40
N HIS A 672 30.15 27.73 8.72
CA HIS A 672 28.78 27.60 8.23
C HIS A 672 27.76 27.54 9.37
N MET A 673 28.08 26.82 10.45
CA MET A 673 27.23 26.80 11.65
C MET A 673 27.04 28.21 12.22
N ARG A 674 28.11 29.01 12.34
CA ARG A 674 28.01 30.40 12.80
C ARG A 674 27.16 31.27 11.87
N GLU A 675 27.36 31.15 10.55
CA GLU A 675 26.59 31.88 9.54
C GLU A 675 25.09 31.61 9.71
N LEU A 676 24.68 30.35 9.93
CA LEU A 676 23.28 30.00 10.14
C LEU A 676 22.76 30.45 11.51
N VAL A 677 23.45 30.07 12.60
CA VAL A 677 22.96 30.20 13.98
C VAL A 677 23.01 31.63 14.48
N VAL A 678 24.11 32.34 14.24
CA VAL A 678 24.35 33.67 14.82
C VAL A 678 24.01 34.78 13.84
N GLU A 679 24.34 34.62 12.57
CA GLU A 679 24.25 35.70 11.58
C GLU A 679 22.90 35.76 10.86
N TRP A 680 22.36 34.61 10.48
CA TRP A 680 21.18 34.50 9.63
C TRP A 680 19.85 34.33 10.39
N ALA A 681 19.82 33.52 11.46
CA ALA A 681 18.58 33.16 12.17
C ALA A 681 17.99 34.30 13.00
N ASP A 682 16.69 34.55 12.83
CA ASP A 682 15.88 35.42 13.70
C ASP A 682 15.16 34.62 14.80
N VAL A 683 14.80 33.38 14.46
CA VAL A 683 14.20 32.39 15.34
C VAL A 683 14.98 31.08 15.21
N ILE A 684 15.33 30.47 16.33
CA ILE A 684 15.90 29.12 16.39
C ILE A 684 14.87 28.21 17.06
N MET A 685 14.52 27.12 16.40
CA MET A 685 13.58 26.12 16.90
C MET A 685 14.28 24.77 17.09
N CYS A 686 14.33 24.27 18.32
CA CYS A 686 14.86 22.95 18.62
C CYS A 686 13.74 21.90 18.63
N ALA A 687 13.99 20.76 17.98
CA ALA A 687 13.07 19.63 17.92
C ALA A 687 12.82 18.99 19.31
N GLY A 688 11.70 18.27 19.42
CA GLY A 688 11.47 17.32 20.52
C GLY A 688 12.17 15.97 20.25
N GLY A 689 12.43 15.17 21.28
CA GLY A 689 13.02 13.84 21.17
C GLY A 689 14.02 13.51 22.28
N ASN A 690 15.19 12.99 21.94
CA ASN A 690 16.25 12.63 22.88
C ASN A 690 17.14 13.86 23.21
N THR A 691 16.84 14.53 24.33
CA THR A 691 17.58 15.75 24.75
C THR A 691 19.04 15.46 25.07
N LEU A 692 19.35 14.26 25.56
CA LEU A 692 20.71 13.94 26.03
C LEU A 692 21.64 13.76 24.83
N HIS A 693 21.16 13.04 23.81
CA HIS A 693 21.83 12.96 22.49
C HIS A 693 22.10 14.35 21.92
N ALA A 694 21.09 15.23 21.90
CA ALA A 694 21.25 16.59 21.39
C ALA A 694 22.34 17.38 22.15
N LEU A 695 22.31 17.39 23.48
CA LEU A 695 23.27 18.14 24.30
C LEU A 695 24.71 17.64 24.14
N ILE A 696 24.91 16.32 24.03
CA ILE A 696 26.23 15.72 23.76
C ILE A 696 26.74 16.20 22.40
N ARG A 697 25.94 16.02 21.34
CA ARG A 697 26.30 16.44 19.98
C ARG A 697 26.60 17.93 19.88
N TRP A 698 25.76 18.77 20.50
CA TRP A 698 25.96 20.21 20.49
C TRP A 698 27.23 20.65 21.18
N LYS A 699 27.61 19.97 22.27
CA LYS A 699 28.87 20.24 22.97
C LYS A 699 30.08 19.76 22.17
N ASP A 700 29.98 18.61 21.51
CA ASP A 700 31.04 18.04 20.68
C ASP A 700 31.36 18.91 19.47
N CYS A 701 30.33 19.47 18.81
CA CYS A 701 30.52 20.33 17.63
C CYS A 701 30.63 21.83 17.95
N GLY A 702 30.45 22.24 19.21
CA GLY A 702 30.51 23.63 19.67
C GLY A 702 29.28 24.48 19.34
N LEU A 703 28.15 23.85 19.04
CA LEU A 703 26.86 24.50 18.77
C LEU A 703 26.27 25.13 20.04
N ASP A 704 26.55 24.57 21.22
CA ASP A 704 26.17 25.13 22.53
C ASP A 704 26.63 26.59 22.70
N LEU A 705 27.87 26.88 22.30
CA LEU A 705 28.46 28.23 22.34
C LEU A 705 27.78 29.19 21.35
N LEU A 706 27.46 28.71 20.14
CA LEU A 706 26.78 29.51 19.12
C LEU A 706 25.33 29.83 19.54
N LEU A 707 24.64 28.88 20.17
CA LEU A 707 23.30 29.09 20.73
C LEU A 707 23.31 30.14 21.85
N LYS A 708 24.33 30.14 22.72
CA LYS A 708 24.51 31.17 23.75
C LYS A 708 24.69 32.55 23.11
N GLU A 709 25.55 32.67 22.11
CA GLU A 709 25.79 33.93 21.40
C GLU A 709 24.53 34.44 20.68
N ALA A 710 23.78 33.55 20.02
CA ALA A 710 22.51 33.90 19.38
C ALA A 710 21.47 34.40 20.40
N CYS A 711 21.37 33.75 21.56
CA CYS A 711 20.53 34.17 22.68
C CYS A 711 20.87 35.58 23.16
N GLU A 712 22.16 35.85 23.39
CA GLU A 712 22.68 37.15 23.82
C GLU A 712 22.49 38.25 22.77
N LYS A 713 22.44 37.89 21.48
CA LYS A 713 22.10 38.78 20.36
C LYS A 713 20.59 39.06 20.24
N GLY A 714 19.75 38.34 20.97
CA GLY A 714 18.31 38.53 21.02
C GLY A 714 17.53 37.75 19.95
N THR A 715 18.15 36.72 19.35
CA THR A 715 17.47 35.70 18.55
C THR A 715 16.43 35.00 19.42
N VAL A 716 15.25 34.74 18.89
CA VAL A 716 14.20 34.04 19.63
C VAL A 716 14.51 32.56 19.66
N LEU A 717 14.74 31.99 20.84
CA LEU A 717 14.90 30.55 21.02
C LEU A 717 13.55 29.93 21.35
N CYS A 718 13.19 28.84 20.67
CA CYS A 718 11.98 28.11 20.99
C CYS A 718 12.16 26.60 20.83
N GLY A 719 11.29 25.84 21.48
CA GLY A 719 11.28 24.39 21.38
C GLY A 719 10.16 23.80 22.23
N GLY A 720 9.77 22.57 21.90
CA GLY A 720 8.74 21.84 22.63
C GLY A 720 9.28 20.54 23.20
N SER A 721 8.78 20.12 24.36
CA SER A 721 9.24 18.91 25.03
C SER A 721 10.75 18.95 25.33
N ALA A 722 11.55 18.03 24.78
CA ALA A 722 13.01 18.05 24.85
C ALA A 722 13.63 19.40 24.46
N GLY A 723 13.17 19.99 23.34
CA GLY A 723 13.62 21.29 22.87
C GLY A 723 13.19 22.45 23.76
N ALA A 724 12.23 22.26 24.67
CA ALA A 724 11.91 23.24 25.70
C ALA A 724 12.88 23.12 26.90
N GLY A 725 13.19 21.88 27.30
CA GLY A 725 14.01 21.59 28.46
C GLY A 725 15.49 21.96 28.30
N CYS A 726 16.04 21.92 27.08
CA CYS A 726 17.46 22.19 26.84
C CYS A 726 17.91 23.60 27.25
N TRP A 727 17.01 24.59 27.29
CA TRP A 727 17.34 25.97 27.69
C TRP A 727 17.57 26.15 29.19
N PHE A 728 17.15 25.19 30.00
CA PHE A 728 17.19 25.31 31.45
C PHE A 728 18.52 24.82 32.02
N SER A 729 18.79 25.13 33.30
CA SER A 729 19.96 24.60 34.01
C SER A 729 19.84 23.10 34.30
N SER A 730 18.62 22.59 34.44
CA SER A 730 18.36 21.15 34.43
C SER A 730 16.99 20.82 33.85
N LEU A 731 16.77 19.55 33.53
CA LEU A 731 15.50 19.08 32.99
C LEU A 731 15.18 17.65 33.39
N HIS A 732 13.89 17.35 33.38
CA HIS A 732 13.31 16.01 33.53
C HIS A 732 13.18 15.34 32.16
N THR A 733 13.93 14.25 31.92
CA THR A 733 14.05 13.63 30.59
C THR A 733 13.87 12.11 30.59
N ASP A 734 13.29 11.58 29.52
CA ASP A 734 13.19 10.15 29.19
C ASP A 734 14.18 9.74 28.10
N SER A 735 15.31 10.45 27.99
CA SER A 735 16.39 10.16 27.02
C SER A 735 16.96 8.74 27.12
N LEU A 736 16.77 8.07 28.27
CA LEU A 736 17.25 6.71 28.52
C LEU A 736 16.18 5.63 28.31
N ARG A 737 15.03 6.01 27.75
CA ARG A 737 13.95 5.07 27.45
C ARG A 737 14.36 4.18 26.26
N PRO A 738 14.09 2.85 26.29
CA PRO A 738 14.50 1.91 25.24
C PRO A 738 14.12 2.30 23.81
N ASP A 739 12.94 2.86 23.61
CA ASP A 739 12.40 3.30 22.32
C ASP A 739 12.60 4.81 22.06
N ASN A 740 13.47 5.51 22.81
CA ASN A 740 13.86 6.90 22.53
C ASN A 740 15.14 6.97 21.67
N THR A 741 15.11 6.27 20.53
CA THR A 741 16.22 6.11 19.58
C THR A 741 15.81 6.59 18.18
N LYS A 742 16.78 6.67 17.25
CA LYS A 742 16.56 7.11 15.85
C LYS A 742 15.47 6.27 15.16
N ASN A 743 15.46 4.96 15.42
CA ASN A 743 14.56 4.00 14.81
C ASN A 743 13.78 3.20 15.85
N LYS A 744 12.93 3.91 16.60
CA LYS A 744 12.14 3.31 17.70
C LYS A 744 11.22 2.19 17.22
N GLU A 745 10.73 2.26 15.99
CA GLU A 745 9.79 1.31 15.42
C GLU A 745 10.41 -0.10 15.32
N ALA A 746 11.71 -0.19 14.98
CA ALA A 746 12.44 -1.46 15.00
C ALA A 746 12.60 -2.06 16.41
N VAL A 747 12.78 -1.21 17.42
CA VAL A 747 13.01 -1.65 18.82
C VAL A 747 11.70 -2.12 19.48
N LEU A 748 10.55 -1.61 19.03
CA LEU A 748 9.24 -1.96 19.60
C LEU A 748 8.83 -3.42 19.31
N ASP A 749 9.35 -4.02 18.24
CA ASP A 749 9.04 -5.42 17.90
C ASP A 749 9.85 -6.42 18.75
N ASP A 750 11.01 -6.00 19.26
CA ASP A 750 11.92 -6.83 20.06
C ASP A 750 11.67 -6.75 21.57
N LEU A 751 10.99 -5.70 22.04
CA LEU A 751 10.74 -5.48 23.47
C LEU A 751 9.32 -5.85 23.86
N ASN A 752 9.17 -6.56 24.97
CA ASN A 752 7.85 -6.82 25.52
C ASN A 752 7.32 -5.62 26.36
N ASP A 753 6.01 -5.62 26.63
CA ASP A 753 5.32 -4.57 27.40
C ASP A 753 5.87 -4.33 28.82
N GLU A 754 6.53 -5.32 29.44
CA GLU A 754 7.17 -5.17 30.74
C GLU A 754 8.54 -4.49 30.59
N GLU A 755 9.34 -4.89 29.60
CA GLU A 755 10.66 -4.29 29.29
C GLU A 755 10.54 -2.81 28.88
N LEU A 756 9.49 -2.45 28.12
CA LEU A 756 9.21 -1.05 27.77
C LEU A 756 8.81 -0.18 28.96
N LYS A 757 8.39 -0.79 30.09
CA LYS A 757 7.98 -0.08 31.31
C LYS A 757 9.06 -0.07 32.40
N ASP A 758 10.10 -0.89 32.26
CA ASP A 758 11.19 -0.99 33.23
C ASP A 758 12.26 0.08 33.01
N TRP A 759 11.88 1.34 33.17
CA TRP A 759 12.78 2.50 33.14
C TRP A 759 12.23 3.64 34.02
N ASP A 760 13.07 4.63 34.34
CA ASP A 760 12.65 5.81 35.10
C ASP A 760 13.19 7.11 34.48
N PHE A 761 12.49 8.23 34.70
CA PHE A 761 12.97 9.54 34.26
C PHE A 761 14.28 9.88 34.96
N ALA A 762 15.14 10.59 34.24
CA ALA A 762 16.38 11.13 34.77
C ALA A 762 16.30 12.65 34.87
N ARG A 763 17.06 13.20 35.83
CA ARG A 763 17.40 14.62 35.85
C ARG A 763 18.78 14.79 35.22
N ILE A 764 18.88 15.64 34.20
CA ILE A 764 20.16 15.98 33.54
C ILE A 764 20.38 17.50 33.53
N SER A 765 21.63 17.93 33.33
CA SER A 765 21.99 19.34 33.11
C SER A 765 21.55 19.78 31.69
N GLY A 766 21.14 21.04 31.54
CA GLY A 766 20.86 21.66 30.25
C GLY A 766 21.86 22.77 29.93
N LEU A 767 21.56 23.63 28.95
CA LEU A 767 22.46 24.73 28.53
C LEU A 767 22.57 25.85 29.58
N GLY A 768 21.59 25.97 30.47
CA GLY A 768 21.64 26.91 31.60
C GLY A 768 21.24 28.36 31.28
N PHE A 769 20.50 28.62 30.22
CA PHE A 769 20.01 29.98 29.90
C PHE A 769 18.87 30.42 30.84
N ILE A 770 18.09 29.47 31.36
CA ILE A 770 17.06 29.68 32.38
C ILE A 770 17.45 28.92 33.64
N ASN A 771 17.56 29.61 34.78
CA ASN A 771 17.82 28.93 36.05
C ASN A 771 16.54 28.25 36.57
N GLY A 772 16.49 26.93 36.45
CA GLY A 772 15.33 26.13 36.84
C GLY A 772 15.43 24.70 36.34
N MET A 773 14.60 23.81 36.88
CA MET A 773 14.38 22.48 36.33
C MET A 773 13.13 22.48 35.44
N CYS A 774 13.27 22.22 34.14
CA CYS A 774 12.12 22.13 33.25
C CYS A 774 11.41 20.77 33.34
N VAL A 775 10.09 20.80 33.41
CA VAL A 775 9.22 19.63 33.37
C VAL A 775 8.17 19.83 32.26
N PRO A 776 8.48 19.46 31.00
CA PRO A 776 7.52 19.53 29.91
C PRO A 776 6.45 18.42 30.04
N HIS A 777 5.33 18.55 29.33
CA HIS A 777 4.17 17.66 29.42
C HIS A 777 3.63 17.51 30.85
N PHE A 778 3.59 18.63 31.58
CA PHE A 778 3.38 18.61 33.03
C PHE A 778 2.04 17.97 33.45
N ASP A 779 0.98 18.21 32.68
CA ASP A 779 -0.37 17.70 32.88
C ASP A 779 -0.59 16.27 32.33
N ALA A 780 0.45 15.64 31.78
CA ALA A 780 0.37 14.31 31.20
C ALA A 780 0.84 13.21 32.16
N THR A 781 0.33 12.00 31.92
CA THR A 781 0.94 10.78 32.46
C THR A 781 2.22 10.52 31.66
N GLY A 782 3.34 10.45 32.38
CA GLY A 782 4.62 10.05 31.85
C GLY A 782 4.59 8.64 31.28
N THR A 783 5.55 8.36 30.43
CA THR A 783 5.71 7.09 29.71
C THR A 783 6.05 5.92 30.63
N ASN A 784 6.42 6.19 31.89
CA ASN A 784 6.57 5.22 32.99
C ASN A 784 5.25 4.92 33.73
N GLY A 785 4.12 5.48 33.28
CA GLY A 785 2.79 5.29 33.88
C GLY A 785 2.45 6.19 35.08
N ARG A 786 3.34 7.09 35.51
CA ARG A 786 3.10 8.03 36.62
C ARG A 786 2.81 9.44 36.11
N ALA A 787 2.18 10.30 36.90
CA ALA A 787 2.03 11.70 36.52
C ALA A 787 3.40 12.40 36.55
N ARG A 788 3.75 13.18 35.52
CA ARG A 788 5.06 13.90 35.50
C ARG A 788 5.20 14.89 36.66
N SER A 789 4.07 15.36 37.20
CA SER A 789 4.04 16.16 38.43
C SER A 789 4.59 15.43 39.65
N GLU A 790 4.33 14.12 39.79
CA GLU A 790 4.82 13.32 40.92
C GLU A 790 6.34 13.10 40.84
N ASP A 791 6.86 12.84 39.64
CA ASP A 791 8.30 12.71 39.41
C ASP A 791 9.03 14.05 39.63
N ALA A 792 8.41 15.18 39.24
CA ALA A 792 8.93 16.52 39.53
C ALA A 792 9.01 16.81 41.04
N GLU A 793 7.97 16.45 41.81
CA GLU A 793 7.98 16.59 43.27
C GLU A 793 9.09 15.75 43.92
N ARG A 794 9.32 14.53 43.41
CA ARG A 794 10.39 13.65 43.89
C ARG A 794 11.76 14.30 43.70
N PHE A 795 12.07 14.79 42.50
CA PHE A 795 13.35 15.43 42.21
C PHE A 795 13.58 16.71 43.03
N LEU A 796 12.53 17.50 43.28
CA LEU A 796 12.62 18.70 44.13
C LEU A 796 12.88 18.39 45.60
N LYS A 797 12.36 17.27 46.11
CA LYS A 797 12.64 16.82 47.48
C LYS A 797 14.07 16.32 47.63
N GLU A 798 14.62 15.72 46.57
CA GLU A 798 16.01 15.25 46.53
C GLU A 798 17.01 16.41 46.45
N ASP A 799 16.72 17.43 45.63
CA ASP A 799 17.54 18.63 45.53
C ASP A 799 16.66 19.89 45.40
N PRO A 800 16.42 20.60 46.51
CA PRO A 800 15.58 21.78 46.56
C PRO A 800 16.31 23.07 46.13
N SER A 801 17.57 22.98 45.69
CA SER A 801 18.38 24.15 45.36
C SER A 801 17.88 24.89 44.11
N THR A 802 17.13 24.20 43.24
CA THR A 802 16.68 24.71 41.95
C THR A 802 15.14 24.60 41.87
N PRO A 803 14.42 25.70 41.58
CA PRO A 803 12.96 25.63 41.39
C PRO A 803 12.61 24.81 40.15
N ALA A 804 11.47 24.10 40.16
CA ALA A 804 10.98 23.41 38.96
C ALA A 804 9.87 24.22 38.29
N ILE A 805 9.83 24.15 36.96
CA ILE A 805 8.81 24.78 36.13
C ILE A 805 8.13 23.69 35.30
N GLY A 806 6.86 23.44 35.63
CA GLY A 806 5.96 22.59 34.86
C GLY A 806 5.34 23.36 33.70
N ILE A 807 5.33 22.78 32.51
CA ILE A 807 4.69 23.36 31.33
C ILE A 807 3.67 22.36 30.78
N ASP A 808 2.38 22.70 30.85
CA ASP A 808 1.30 21.88 30.32
C ASP A 808 1.46 21.69 28.80
N GLU A 809 0.96 20.58 28.26
CA GLU A 809 1.14 20.22 26.86
C GLU A 809 0.78 21.33 25.87
N LEU A 810 -0.30 22.08 26.12
CA LEU A 810 -0.81 23.13 25.23
C LEU A 810 -0.42 24.55 25.67
N ALA A 811 0.54 24.67 26.59
CA ALA A 811 1.06 25.95 27.08
C ALA A 811 2.50 26.20 26.63
N ALA A 812 2.92 27.46 26.73
CA ALA A 812 4.31 27.87 26.60
C ALA A 812 4.72 28.86 27.68
N LEU A 813 5.92 28.65 28.22
CA LEU A 813 6.63 29.62 29.05
C LEU A 813 7.35 30.61 28.14
N VAL A 814 7.14 31.89 28.38
CA VAL A 814 7.77 32.98 27.64
C VAL A 814 8.68 33.76 28.58
N VAL A 815 9.97 33.78 28.24
CA VAL A 815 11.01 34.51 28.97
C VAL A 815 11.52 35.66 28.10
N VAL A 816 11.47 36.89 28.63
CA VAL A 816 12.05 38.08 27.99
C VAL A 816 12.92 38.78 29.02
N GLY A 817 14.23 38.59 28.92
CA GLY A 817 15.18 39.05 29.95
C GLY A 817 14.89 38.37 31.28
N ASN A 818 14.54 39.18 32.28
CA ASN A 818 14.19 38.69 33.63
C ASN A 818 12.66 38.63 33.85
N GLU A 819 11.86 38.80 32.80
CA GLU A 819 10.40 38.68 32.87
C GLU A 819 9.95 37.31 32.36
N VAL A 820 9.01 36.70 33.10
CA VAL A 820 8.46 35.38 32.79
C VAL A 820 6.94 35.46 32.74
N SER A 821 6.34 34.83 31.73
CA SER A 821 4.88 34.74 31.57
C SER A 821 4.46 33.39 30.96
N ALA A 822 3.20 33.01 31.14
CA ALA A 822 2.62 31.84 30.49
C ALA A 822 1.68 32.26 29.34
N VAL A 823 1.75 31.55 28.22
CA VAL A 823 0.82 31.69 27.10
C VAL A 823 0.07 30.37 26.92
N SER A 824 -1.26 30.44 26.98
CA SER A 824 -2.13 29.29 26.77
C SER A 824 -2.50 29.18 25.28
N GLY A 825 -2.29 28.01 24.69
CA GLY A 825 -2.69 27.73 23.31
C GLY A 825 -4.19 27.47 23.14
N ASP A 826 -4.86 26.98 24.19
CA ASP A 826 -6.29 26.61 24.19
C ASP A 826 -7.15 27.45 25.16
N GLY A 827 -6.53 28.39 25.87
CA GLY A 827 -7.18 29.23 26.87
C GLY A 827 -7.37 28.56 28.24
N LYS A 828 -6.82 27.35 28.45
CA LYS A 828 -6.91 26.60 29.72
C LYS A 828 -5.55 26.17 30.26
N ALA A 829 -4.70 25.61 29.39
CA ALA A 829 -3.37 25.11 29.76
C ALA A 829 -2.49 26.25 30.28
N THR A 830 -1.62 25.98 31.26
CA THR A 830 -0.75 26.99 31.87
C THR A 830 0.66 26.45 32.19
N CYS A 831 1.48 27.30 32.78
CA CYS A 831 2.76 26.91 33.36
C CYS A 831 2.68 26.99 34.88
N HIS A 832 3.44 26.15 35.57
CA HIS A 832 3.41 26.00 37.01
C HIS A 832 4.81 26.15 37.59
N ILE A 833 4.97 26.96 38.64
CA ILE A 833 6.20 27.02 39.43
C ILE A 833 6.04 26.15 40.67
N PHE A 834 7.06 25.33 40.92
CA PHE A 834 7.18 24.47 42.09
C PHE A 834 8.27 25.00 43.01
N LEU A 835 7.91 25.24 44.27
CA LEU A 835 8.82 25.60 45.33
C LEU A 835 8.64 24.65 46.51
N LEU A 836 9.75 24.18 47.09
CA LEU A 836 9.73 23.46 48.36
C LEU A 836 9.56 24.46 49.50
N ARG A 837 8.52 24.32 50.31
CA ARG A 837 8.37 25.12 51.53
C ARG A 837 9.28 24.57 52.62
N SER A 838 10.35 25.29 52.92
CA SER A 838 11.36 24.95 53.95
C SER A 838 10.81 24.67 55.37
N VAL A 839 9.55 25.02 55.65
CA VAL A 839 8.92 24.86 56.97
C VAL A 839 8.02 23.62 57.04
N THR A 840 7.47 23.15 55.92
CA THR A 840 6.49 22.05 55.89
C THR A 840 6.92 20.85 55.05
N ASP A 841 8.03 20.94 54.31
CA ASP A 841 8.45 19.97 53.28
C ASP A 841 7.36 19.67 52.23
N GLU A 842 6.37 20.54 52.13
CA GLU A 842 5.32 20.47 51.10
C GLU A 842 5.79 21.20 49.83
N VAL A 843 5.63 20.54 48.70
CA VAL A 843 5.81 21.15 47.38
C VAL A 843 4.51 21.86 47.02
N VAL A 844 4.59 23.14 46.67
CA VAL A 844 3.42 23.92 46.25
C VAL A 844 3.56 24.29 44.78
N ALA A 845 2.64 23.78 43.96
CA ALA A 845 2.47 24.18 42.56
C ALA A 845 1.67 25.48 42.50
N THR A 846 2.27 26.56 41.98
CA THR A 846 1.58 27.84 41.77
C THR A 846 1.49 28.11 40.26
N PRO A 847 0.28 28.30 39.69
CA PRO A 847 0.16 28.64 38.28
C PRO A 847 0.79 30.01 38.01
N LEU A 848 1.51 30.11 36.90
CA LEU A 848 2.08 31.35 36.40
C LEU A 848 0.96 32.25 35.87
N PRO A 849 1.10 33.58 36.05
CA PRO A 849 0.13 34.54 35.58
C PRO A 849 0.09 34.56 34.05
N THR A 850 -1.13 34.71 33.51
CA THR A 850 -1.38 34.77 32.04
C THR A 850 -1.74 36.19 31.58
N THR A 851 -1.94 37.12 32.52
CA THR A 851 -2.29 38.52 32.25
C THR A 851 -1.26 39.50 32.83
N ILE A 852 -1.12 40.68 32.21
CA ILE A 852 -0.16 41.73 32.64
C ILE A 852 -0.40 42.18 34.10
N GLU A 853 -1.66 42.22 34.54
CA GLU A 853 -2.02 42.67 35.89
C GLU A 853 -1.65 41.63 36.97
N GLU A 854 -1.78 40.34 36.63
CA GLU A 854 -1.34 39.23 37.48
C GLU A 854 0.19 39.13 37.50
N ILE A 855 0.89 39.37 36.39
CA ILE A 855 2.37 39.38 36.31
C ILE A 855 2.96 40.39 37.29
N LYS A 856 2.46 41.63 37.29
CA LYS A 856 2.90 42.68 38.23
C LYS A 856 2.69 42.28 39.69
N THR A 857 1.59 41.59 39.98
CA THR A 857 1.27 41.12 41.33
C THR A 857 2.16 39.94 41.74
N PHE A 858 2.45 39.02 40.81
CA PHE A 858 3.27 37.84 41.02
C PHE A 858 4.74 38.21 41.30
N HIS A 859 5.34 39.10 40.51
CA HIS A 859 6.72 39.59 40.68
C HIS A 859 6.96 40.20 42.07
N SER A 860 5.96 40.91 42.63
CA SER A 860 6.06 41.49 43.97
C SER A 860 6.16 40.45 45.10
N ARG A 861 5.71 39.21 44.85
CA ARG A 861 5.66 38.13 45.84
C ARG A 861 6.79 37.11 45.70
N HIS A 862 7.44 37.03 44.54
CA HIS A 862 8.41 35.99 44.20
C HIS A 862 9.68 36.58 43.57
N SER A 863 10.26 37.63 44.15
CA SER A 863 11.45 38.34 43.65
C SER A 863 12.76 37.53 43.63
N CYS A 864 12.68 36.22 43.88
CA CYS A 864 13.81 35.28 43.87
C CYS A 864 13.94 34.56 42.52
N LEU A 865 12.89 34.61 41.70
CA LEU A 865 12.90 34.34 40.25
C LEU A 865 13.18 35.66 39.54
#